data_AF-A0A2J6XU85-F1
#
_entry.id   AF-A0A2J6XU85-F1
#
_cell.length_a   1.000
_cell.length_b   1.000
_cell.length_c   1.000
_cell.angle_alpha   90.00
_cell.angle_beta   90.00
_cell.angle_gamma   90.00
#
_symmetry.space_group_name_H-M   'P 1'
#
loop_
_entity.id
_entity.type
_entity.pdbx_description
1 polymer ?
#
loop_
_entity_poly.entity_id
_entity_poly.type
_entity_poly.pdbx_seq_one_letter_code
_entity_poly.pdbx_strand_id
1 'polypeptide(L)'
;MYKVEWDKKSGGVLLVTSSENEIIPPRPVFYEELDLLGFNKYWDYPQSQEPLLWNIGRRYFYKGELVAEVRGGNIYEEPKIKLTENGKNLKLEPINLELLIENNKEALKTIENEAIDFINEVYNKYKDKVDYFIVSYSGGKDSQVVLDLVSRTIPPDEFMVIFTDTTMEIPPTYEIFEKTKEYYSKIYPTLKFFIVRNEQHSYDLWKIFGPPSRIIRWCCSVYKTSPQVRFLRRLNPEKQNLKILVFDGVRAEESTRRSGYSRVAEEVKHLTQINAEVIRDWNLTETFIYIYSRSLPLNKGYRYGLNRVGCSICPFGSSWSEYIIRSIFPDIANVYIDIIGNHLTSLGLHDEEERKKYIISGNWKKRAGGDGVENNIRVEFIKENKNFKIIMFNPRENILEWLKVFKIINIRKNQNTYIGELKFNDFITDIKLYLSDNYTEIIVENDDVNIINTIKKIAYKTAYCIHCGACEAECKTGALKVLPNVKINTNLCKNCLNCVNFVSNGCLLAKSLDSSERSSNKMGEAQGFGRYLTFGMRSEWLKSFFANPEEWFTRNTLGNRQYPAMINWLIDSELLIHQRKEKIISPLTNILKKHSIFISTLSWQIIWINLFYNSPVVRWYLNKIPWYTSHTSKSLTKLVMKDFEISFKTAYGGIISLLNTFESSPLGNTLKIGYIEKNGRLRIVKKMGTDDIHPIAILYSLYRYAIFKKRYKFTVSELYKDTNKDGSPYLLFGISREALENNLRWLNNKYRDLIHVDIIADLDNISLSEEIKDYVALLNDIMGREN
;
A
#
# COMPACT_ATOMS: atom_id res chain seq x y z
N MET A 1 0.89 32.98 15.14
CA MET A 1 0.34 34.30 14.75
C MET A 1 1.44 35.36 14.78
N TYR A 2 2.28 35.31 15.80
CA TYR A 2 3.44 36.16 15.99
C TYR A 2 4.69 35.56 15.35
N LYS A 3 5.63 36.46 15.01
CA LYS A 3 7.03 36.12 14.77
C LYS A 3 7.72 35.89 16.11
N VAL A 4 8.80 35.12 16.12
CA VAL A 4 9.57 34.83 17.33
C VAL A 4 10.95 35.47 17.23
N GLU A 5 11.43 36.07 18.32
CA GLU A 5 12.80 36.58 18.48
C GLU A 5 13.42 36.02 19.78
N TRP A 6 14.76 36.06 19.88
CA TRP A 6 15.46 35.74 21.12
C TRP A 6 15.41 36.90 22.12
N ASP A 7 15.06 36.61 23.37
CA ASP A 7 15.30 37.53 24.49
C ASP A 7 16.62 37.16 25.16
N LYS A 8 17.73 37.74 24.69
CA LYS A 8 19.06 37.46 25.25
C LYS A 8 19.18 37.82 26.73
N LYS A 9 18.38 38.79 27.22
CA LYS A 9 18.45 39.26 28.61
C LYS A 9 17.83 38.24 29.56
N SER A 10 16.63 37.75 29.25
CA SER A 10 15.96 36.73 30.07
C SER A 10 16.40 35.30 29.76
N GLY A 11 17.07 35.08 28.62
CA GLY A 11 17.33 33.75 28.08
C GLY A 11 16.11 33.09 27.43
N GLY A 12 15.00 33.84 27.32
CA GLY A 12 13.74 33.42 26.73
C GLY A 12 13.59 33.80 25.25
N VAL A 13 12.34 34.00 24.86
CA VAL A 13 11.91 34.39 23.51
C VAL A 13 10.81 35.45 23.60
N LEU A 14 10.69 36.29 22.57
CA LEU A 14 9.63 37.29 22.44
C LEU A 14 8.72 36.97 21.25
N LEU A 15 7.42 37.13 21.44
CA LEU A 15 6.39 37.07 20.43
C LEU A 15 6.11 38.49 19.92
N VAL A 16 6.47 38.78 18.67
CA VAL A 16 6.37 40.12 18.08
C VAL A 16 5.59 40.10 16.77
N THR A 17 4.88 41.20 16.47
CA THR A 17 4.01 41.30 15.27
C THR A 17 4.82 41.37 13.98
N SER A 18 6.01 41.96 14.03
CA SER A 18 6.94 42.13 12.92
C SER A 18 8.37 42.07 13.45
N SER A 19 9.27 41.47 12.69
CA SER A 19 10.67 41.28 13.10
C SER A 19 11.58 41.16 11.88
N GLU A 20 12.72 41.85 11.91
CA GLU A 20 13.84 41.62 10.98
C GLU A 20 14.76 40.48 11.47
N ASN A 21 14.68 40.13 12.76
CA ASN A 21 15.46 39.08 13.42
C ASN A 21 14.64 37.81 13.68
N GLU A 22 13.63 37.55 12.83
CA GLU A 22 12.71 36.43 13.01
C GLU A 22 13.45 35.10 13.03
N ILE A 23 13.17 34.29 14.05
CA ILE A 23 13.65 32.91 14.14
C ILE A 23 12.52 31.92 13.92
N ILE A 24 12.89 30.72 13.47
CA ILE A 24 11.96 29.59 13.45
C ILE A 24 11.52 29.31 14.91
N PRO A 25 10.21 29.22 15.19
CA PRO A 25 9.67 28.98 16.53
C PRO A 25 10.38 27.82 17.26
N PRO A 26 11.20 28.10 18.30
CA PRO A 26 11.91 27.06 19.04
C PRO A 26 11.00 26.33 20.02
N ARG A 27 11.38 25.09 20.35
CA ARG A 27 10.82 24.37 21.50
C ARG A 27 11.74 24.44 22.73
N PRO A 28 11.20 24.34 23.94
CA PRO A 28 11.99 24.17 25.16
C PRO A 28 12.77 22.84 25.15
N VAL A 29 13.90 22.83 25.85
CA VAL A 29 14.76 21.67 26.11
C VAL A 29 14.90 21.50 27.62
N PHE A 30 14.75 20.26 28.08
CA PHE A 30 14.79 19.91 29.50
C PHE A 30 15.99 19.01 29.80
N TYR A 31 16.34 18.87 31.07
CA TYR A 31 17.49 18.08 31.47
C TYR A 31 17.39 16.62 31.04
N GLU A 32 16.19 16.04 30.95
CA GLU A 32 16.04 14.63 30.54
C GLU A 32 16.46 14.39 29.08
N GLU A 33 16.24 15.36 28.18
CA GLU A 33 16.78 15.30 26.83
C GLU A 33 18.30 15.42 26.84
N LEU A 34 18.85 16.29 27.69
CA LEU A 34 20.29 16.50 27.77
C LEU A 34 21.02 15.27 28.32
N ASP A 35 20.45 14.64 29.36
CA ASP A 35 20.92 13.39 29.94
C ASP A 35 20.88 12.27 28.91
N LEU A 36 19.76 12.12 28.19
CA LEU A 36 19.59 11.11 27.15
C LEU A 36 20.67 11.21 26.05
N LEU A 37 21.03 12.44 25.67
CA LEU A 37 22.01 12.69 24.62
C LEU A 37 23.45 12.68 25.12
N GLY A 38 23.67 12.68 26.44
CA GLY A 38 24.99 12.69 27.07
C GLY A 38 25.65 14.07 27.14
N PHE A 39 24.87 15.15 27.21
CA PHE A 39 25.40 16.51 27.37
C PHE A 39 26.05 16.75 28.73
N ASN A 40 25.74 15.93 29.74
CA ASN A 40 26.37 15.96 31.07
C ASN A 40 27.90 15.73 31.04
N LYS A 41 28.43 15.19 29.94
CA LYS A 41 29.88 15.07 29.70
C LYS A 41 30.55 16.38 29.32
N TYR A 42 29.77 17.39 28.92
CA TYR A 42 30.27 18.64 28.33
C TYR A 42 29.82 19.89 29.10
N TRP A 43 28.65 19.84 29.73
CA TRP A 43 28.00 20.98 30.40
C TRP A 43 27.63 20.61 31.84
N ASP A 44 27.57 21.63 32.71
CA ASP A 44 26.99 21.56 34.05
C ASP A 44 25.58 22.16 34.03
N TYR A 45 24.57 21.44 34.50
CA TYR A 45 23.17 21.90 34.52
C TYR A 45 22.33 21.18 35.58
N PRO A 46 21.33 21.86 36.17
CA PRO A 46 20.47 21.27 37.19
C PRO A 46 19.40 20.36 36.61
N GLN A 47 18.94 19.39 37.42
CA GLN A 47 17.76 18.57 37.12
C GLN A 47 16.45 19.34 37.46
N SER A 48 16.17 20.41 36.70
CA SER A 48 15.06 21.33 36.95
C SER A 48 13.74 20.90 36.29
N GLN A 49 12.61 21.42 36.81
CA GLN A 49 11.32 21.29 36.12
C GLN A 49 11.22 22.27 34.95
N GLU A 50 11.83 23.43 35.09
CA GLU A 50 11.89 24.47 34.08
C GLU A 50 12.87 24.09 32.96
N PRO A 51 12.62 24.52 31.71
CA PRO A 51 13.53 24.28 30.61
C PRO A 51 14.86 25.02 30.80
N LEU A 52 15.94 24.44 30.27
CA LEU A 52 17.30 24.96 30.42
C LEU A 52 17.76 25.77 29.20
N LEU A 53 17.24 25.43 28.02
CA LEU A 53 17.59 26.08 26.76
C LEU A 53 16.54 25.80 25.68
N TRP A 54 16.82 26.23 24.45
CA TRP A 54 15.89 26.14 23.33
C TRP A 54 16.44 25.28 22.19
N ASN A 55 15.56 24.69 21.39
CA ASN A 55 15.92 23.87 20.23
C ASN A 55 15.17 24.29 18.98
N ILE A 56 15.92 24.42 17.87
CA ILE A 56 15.38 24.55 16.51
C ILE A 56 15.93 23.38 15.68
N GLY A 57 15.07 22.39 15.43
CA GLY A 57 15.38 21.18 14.66
C GLY A 57 16.40 20.28 15.34
N ARG A 58 17.69 20.56 15.12
CA ARG A 58 18.85 19.81 15.65
C ARG A 58 19.86 20.69 16.37
N ARG A 59 19.54 21.98 16.50
CA ARG A 59 20.42 23.02 17.01
C ARG A 59 19.91 23.51 18.34
N TYR A 60 20.82 23.66 19.28
CA TYR A 60 20.57 24.00 20.67
C TYR A 60 21.07 25.42 20.94
N PHE A 61 20.23 26.25 21.52
CA PHE A 61 20.47 27.67 21.72
C PHE A 61 20.33 28.04 23.19
N TYR A 62 21.38 28.62 23.77
CA TYR A 62 21.39 29.12 25.14
C TYR A 62 21.50 30.65 25.10
N LYS A 63 20.54 31.34 25.72
CA LYS A 63 20.43 32.82 25.70
C LYS A 63 20.52 33.41 24.28
N GLY A 64 19.95 32.71 23.29
CA GLY A 64 19.92 33.08 21.88
C GLY A 64 21.17 32.75 21.07
N GLU A 65 22.23 32.24 21.70
CA GLU A 65 23.46 31.83 21.02
C GLU A 65 23.43 30.34 20.68
N LEU A 66 23.87 29.96 19.47
CA LEU A 66 23.99 28.56 19.07
C LEU A 66 25.14 27.91 19.83
N VAL A 67 24.83 26.92 20.67
CA VAL A 67 25.83 26.26 21.54
C VAL A 67 26.16 24.84 21.10
N ALA A 68 25.21 24.12 20.52
CA ALA A 68 25.45 22.77 20.00
C ALA A 68 24.55 22.41 18.82
N GLU A 69 25.01 21.43 18.05
CA GLU A 69 24.22 20.75 17.02
C GLU A 69 24.32 19.23 17.22
N VAL A 70 23.21 18.53 17.10
CA VAL A 70 23.15 17.07 17.19
C VAL A 70 22.93 16.49 15.80
N ARG A 71 23.80 15.56 15.39
CA ARG A 71 23.80 14.97 14.03
C ARG A 71 23.55 13.48 14.07
N GLY A 72 22.81 12.97 13.07
CA GLY A 72 22.43 11.55 13.01
C GLY A 72 21.28 11.22 13.96
N GLY A 73 21.33 10.01 14.52
CA GLY A 73 20.26 9.45 15.33
C GLY A 73 19.20 8.75 14.47
N ASN A 74 19.07 7.45 14.67
CA ASN A 74 17.99 6.63 14.10
C ASN A 74 17.60 5.53 15.09
N ILE A 75 16.76 4.61 14.65
CA ILE A 75 16.21 3.56 15.51
C ILE A 75 17.27 2.58 16.06
N TYR A 76 18.48 2.52 15.50
CA TYR A 76 19.57 1.66 15.97
C TYR A 76 20.84 2.41 16.36
N GLU A 77 21.05 3.61 15.82
CA GLU A 77 22.28 4.37 16.00
C GLU A 77 22.06 5.64 16.82
N GLU A 78 22.94 5.86 17.78
CA GLU A 78 22.97 7.07 18.60
C GLU A 78 23.38 8.30 17.77
N PRO A 79 22.81 9.48 18.06
CA PRO A 79 23.27 10.72 17.46
C PRO A 79 24.59 11.18 18.08
N LYS A 80 25.30 12.07 17.38
CA LYS A 80 26.56 12.66 17.84
C LYS A 80 26.37 14.14 18.16
N ILE A 81 26.89 14.56 19.30
CA ILE A 81 26.93 15.97 19.71
C ILE A 81 28.12 16.67 19.05
N LYS A 82 27.87 17.85 18.48
CA LYS A 82 28.89 18.79 18.01
C LYS A 82 28.71 20.11 18.75
N LEU A 83 29.66 20.45 19.62
CA LEU A 83 29.69 21.76 20.29
C LEU A 83 30.21 22.84 19.34
N THR A 84 29.73 24.06 19.54
CA THR A 84 30.34 25.27 18.97
C THR A 84 31.39 25.85 19.92
N GLU A 85 32.10 26.89 19.52
CA GLU A 85 33.01 27.63 20.41
C GLU A 85 32.26 28.22 21.62
N ASN A 86 31.08 28.82 21.40
CA ASN A 86 30.22 29.34 22.47
C ASN A 86 29.62 28.24 23.35
N GLY A 87 29.70 26.98 22.92
CA GLY A 87 29.17 25.81 23.62
C GLY A 87 30.15 25.07 24.51
N LYS A 88 31.40 25.52 24.63
CA LYS A 88 32.41 24.83 25.45
C LYS A 88 32.22 25.18 26.94
N ASN A 89 32.22 24.15 27.80
CA ASN A 89 32.19 24.28 29.27
C ASN A 89 31.05 25.16 29.81
N LEU A 90 29.86 25.05 29.23
CA LEU A 90 28.71 25.82 29.68
C LEU A 90 28.21 25.35 31.04
N LYS A 91 27.83 26.32 31.88
CA LYS A 91 26.97 26.13 33.04
C LYS A 91 25.60 26.70 32.72
N LEU A 92 24.58 25.85 32.66
CA LEU A 92 23.23 26.26 32.31
C LEU A 92 22.44 26.57 33.57
N GLU A 93 21.61 27.60 33.47
CA GLU A 93 20.63 27.98 34.48
C GLU A 93 19.22 27.78 33.91
N PRO A 94 18.23 27.42 34.74
CA PRO A 94 16.85 27.31 34.28
C PRO A 94 16.33 28.64 33.72
N ILE A 95 15.55 28.57 32.65
CA ILE A 95 14.89 29.74 32.06
C ILE A 95 13.88 30.28 33.08
N ASN A 96 13.93 31.59 33.31
CA ASN A 96 12.96 32.27 34.16
C ASN A 96 11.59 32.31 33.46
N LEU A 97 10.71 31.37 33.80
CA LEU A 97 9.39 31.24 33.19
C LEU A 97 8.47 32.42 33.53
N GLU A 98 8.57 32.99 34.73
CA GLU A 98 7.76 34.15 35.13
C GLU A 98 8.05 35.35 34.23
N LEU A 99 9.33 35.66 34.02
CA LEU A 99 9.77 36.73 33.14
C LEU A 99 9.42 36.43 31.67
N LEU A 100 9.57 35.18 31.22
CA LEU A 100 9.16 34.75 29.88
C LEU A 100 7.66 34.99 29.66
N ILE A 101 6.82 34.65 30.63
CA ILE A 101 5.36 34.83 30.55
C ILE A 101 5.01 36.32 30.56
N GLU A 102 5.57 37.09 31.50
CA GLU A 102 5.27 38.53 31.61
C GLU A 102 5.67 39.29 30.33
N ASN A 103 6.84 38.99 29.76
CA ASN A 103 7.31 39.62 28.51
C ASN A 103 6.43 39.29 27.29
N ASN A 104 5.62 38.22 27.35
CA ASN A 104 4.79 37.76 26.23
C ASN A 104 3.28 37.88 26.51
N LYS A 105 2.89 38.48 27.64
CA LYS A 105 1.52 38.48 28.16
C LYS A 105 0.48 39.04 27.18
N GLU A 106 0.77 40.17 26.54
CA GLU A 106 -0.17 40.79 25.59
C GLU A 106 -0.33 39.95 24.31
N ALA A 107 0.75 39.33 23.83
CA ALA A 107 0.69 38.43 22.68
C ALA A 107 -0.15 37.18 23.01
N LEU A 108 0.07 36.59 24.19
CA LEU A 108 -0.71 35.44 24.68
C LEU A 108 -2.20 35.78 24.81
N LYS A 109 -2.52 36.93 25.41
CA LYS A 109 -3.90 37.41 25.53
C LYS A 109 -4.58 37.57 24.17
N THR A 110 -3.83 38.05 23.18
CA THR A 110 -4.36 38.22 21.81
C THR A 110 -4.69 36.88 21.15
N ILE A 111 -3.75 35.93 21.15
CA ILE A 111 -4.00 34.60 20.53
C ILE A 111 -5.05 33.80 21.30
N GLU A 112 -5.13 33.99 22.62
CA GLU A 112 -6.12 33.36 23.48
C GLU A 112 -7.53 33.88 23.16
N ASN A 113 -7.72 35.20 23.13
CA ASN A 113 -9.01 35.81 22.81
C ASN A 113 -9.48 35.41 21.41
N GLU A 114 -8.58 35.44 20.42
CA GLU A 114 -8.88 35.00 19.06
C GLU A 114 -9.41 33.56 19.03
N ALA A 115 -8.77 32.65 19.76
CA ALA A 115 -9.19 31.26 19.81
C ALA A 115 -10.50 31.07 20.57
N ILE A 116 -10.73 31.82 21.67
CA ILE A 116 -11.99 31.81 22.43
C ILE A 116 -13.15 32.32 21.57
N ASP A 117 -12.95 33.43 20.85
CA ASP A 117 -13.95 33.99 19.94
C ASP A 117 -14.31 32.99 18.84
N PHE A 118 -13.30 32.35 18.23
CA PHE A 118 -13.52 31.30 17.25
C PHE A 118 -14.32 30.10 17.82
N ILE A 119 -13.97 29.61 19.02
CA ILE A 119 -14.70 28.51 19.66
C ILE A 119 -16.16 28.92 19.93
N ASN A 120 -16.38 30.13 20.45
CA ASN A 120 -17.72 30.67 20.72
C ASN A 120 -18.56 30.78 19.45
N GLU A 121 -18.00 31.31 18.36
CA GLU A 121 -18.68 31.41 17.07
C GLU A 121 -19.07 30.02 16.54
N VAL A 122 -18.14 29.07 16.58
CA VAL A 122 -18.38 27.69 16.14
C VAL A 122 -19.45 27.01 16.99
N TYR A 123 -19.34 27.10 18.33
CA TYR A 123 -20.31 26.51 19.24
C TYR A 123 -21.71 27.07 19.00
N ASN A 124 -21.88 28.40 18.97
CA ASN A 124 -23.17 29.03 18.74
C ASN A 124 -23.76 28.69 17.36
N LYS A 125 -22.92 28.57 16.33
CA LYS A 125 -23.35 28.20 14.99
C LYS A 125 -23.86 26.76 14.88
N TYR A 126 -23.31 25.85 15.67
CA TYR A 126 -23.52 24.40 15.52
C TYR A 126 -24.27 23.73 16.67
N LYS A 127 -24.52 24.40 17.81
CA LYS A 127 -25.15 23.77 19.00
C LYS A 127 -26.48 23.09 18.73
N ASP A 128 -27.30 23.65 17.84
CA ASP A 128 -28.59 23.07 17.45
C ASP A 128 -28.50 22.17 16.19
N LYS A 129 -27.29 21.93 15.66
CA LYS A 129 -27.04 21.23 14.39
C LYS A 129 -26.23 19.94 14.54
N VAL A 130 -25.58 19.74 15.69
CA VAL A 130 -24.77 18.55 15.99
C VAL A 130 -25.31 17.85 17.22
N ASP A 131 -25.09 16.54 17.30
CA ASP A 131 -25.51 15.73 18.43
C ASP A 131 -24.47 15.76 19.56
N TYR A 132 -23.19 15.96 19.22
CA TYR A 132 -22.08 16.01 20.19
C TYR A 132 -21.00 17.02 19.81
N PHE A 133 -20.53 17.77 20.80
CA PHE A 133 -19.24 18.46 20.78
C PHE A 133 -18.17 17.61 21.46
N ILE A 134 -17.01 17.50 20.81
CA ILE A 134 -15.92 16.64 21.28
C ILE A 134 -14.60 17.40 21.22
N VAL A 135 -13.82 17.32 22.29
CA VAL A 135 -12.39 17.60 22.24
C VAL A 135 -11.66 16.28 22.01
N SER A 136 -11.01 16.15 20.84
CA SER A 136 -10.20 14.97 20.53
C SER A 136 -8.84 15.08 21.21
N TYR A 137 -8.70 14.46 22.38
CA TYR A 137 -7.48 14.53 23.17
C TYR A 137 -6.48 13.45 22.77
N SER A 138 -5.23 13.82 22.48
CA SER A 138 -4.18 12.86 22.09
C SER A 138 -3.02 12.79 23.08
N GLY A 139 -3.12 13.44 24.24
CA GLY A 139 -2.01 13.58 25.19
C GLY A 139 -0.85 14.45 24.69
N GLY A 140 -1.03 15.18 23.59
CA GLY A 140 -0.04 16.12 23.06
C GLY A 140 -0.26 17.54 23.57
N LYS A 141 0.77 18.39 23.44
CA LYS A 141 0.70 19.82 23.82
C LYS A 141 -0.45 20.55 23.10
N ASP A 142 -0.63 20.26 21.82
CA ASP A 142 -1.62 20.93 20.98
C ASP A 142 -3.05 20.58 21.46
N SER A 143 -3.33 19.30 21.72
CA SER A 143 -4.63 18.87 22.29
C SER A 143 -4.86 19.33 23.73
N GLN A 144 -3.80 19.55 24.50
CA GLN A 144 -3.89 20.07 25.86
C GLN A 144 -4.34 21.54 25.86
N VAL A 145 -3.77 22.36 24.96
CA VAL A 145 -4.16 23.76 24.78
C VAL A 145 -5.60 23.87 24.30
N VAL A 146 -6.00 23.05 23.32
CA VAL A 146 -7.40 23.03 22.85
C VAL A 146 -8.38 22.65 23.95
N LEU A 147 -8.05 21.66 24.78
CA LEU A 147 -8.89 21.30 25.92
C LEU A 147 -9.06 22.45 26.91
N ASP A 148 -7.97 23.14 27.25
CA ASP A 148 -8.04 24.30 28.14
C ASP A 148 -8.93 25.40 27.56
N LEU A 149 -8.67 25.82 26.32
CA LEU A 149 -9.44 26.87 25.63
C LEU A 149 -10.94 26.52 25.54
N VAL A 150 -11.26 25.29 25.14
CA VAL A 150 -12.67 24.84 25.04
C VAL A 150 -13.33 24.78 26.41
N SER A 151 -12.64 24.26 27.43
CA SER A 151 -13.20 24.14 28.79
C SER A 151 -13.51 25.48 29.44
N ARG A 152 -12.84 26.55 29.02
CA ARG A 152 -13.07 27.93 29.49
C ARG A 152 -14.11 28.69 28.66
N THR A 153 -14.57 28.09 27.56
CA THR A 153 -15.47 28.74 26.60
C THR A 153 -16.84 28.08 26.54
N ILE A 154 -16.89 26.74 26.54
CA ILE A 154 -18.12 25.95 26.42
C ILE A 154 -18.48 25.37 27.79
N PRO A 155 -19.78 25.34 28.19
CA PRO A 155 -20.19 24.68 29.42
C PRO A 155 -19.71 23.22 29.50
N PRO A 156 -19.18 22.77 30.64
CA PRO A 156 -18.53 21.46 30.75
C PRO A 156 -19.43 20.24 30.50
N ASP A 157 -20.75 20.39 30.60
CA ASP A 157 -21.75 19.37 30.31
C ASP A 157 -22.22 19.33 28.85
N GLU A 158 -21.88 20.35 28.05
CA GLU A 158 -22.23 20.48 26.62
C GLU A 158 -21.21 19.80 25.68
N PHE A 159 -20.03 19.43 26.19
CA PHE A 159 -19.01 18.72 25.41
C PHE A 159 -18.39 17.56 26.19
N MET A 160 -17.65 16.70 25.48
CA MET A 160 -16.90 15.60 26.09
C MET A 160 -15.47 15.54 25.58
N VAL A 161 -14.58 14.98 26.40
CA VAL A 161 -13.19 14.73 26.03
C VAL A 161 -13.04 13.26 25.67
N ILE A 162 -12.59 12.98 24.45
CA ILE A 162 -12.34 11.61 23.98
C ILE A 162 -10.85 11.41 23.73
N PHE A 163 -10.26 10.46 24.46
CA PHE A 163 -8.96 9.90 24.16
C PHE A 163 -9.14 8.59 23.39
N THR A 164 -8.75 8.59 22.12
CA THR A 164 -8.80 7.38 21.32
C THR A 164 -7.50 6.59 21.45
N ASP A 165 -7.53 5.56 22.31
CA ASP A 165 -6.42 4.65 22.54
C ASP A 165 -6.16 3.79 21.30
N THR A 166 -5.03 4.07 20.64
CA THR A 166 -4.60 3.32 19.46
C THR A 166 -3.83 2.05 19.78
N THR A 167 -3.58 1.80 21.07
CA THR A 167 -2.71 0.74 21.60
C THR A 167 -1.25 0.84 21.12
N MET A 168 -0.91 1.94 20.44
CA MET A 168 0.42 2.26 19.94
C MET A 168 1.04 3.43 20.71
N GLU A 169 0.35 4.02 21.69
CA GLU A 169 0.84 5.21 22.39
C GLU A 169 2.03 4.88 23.31
N ILE A 170 2.91 5.87 23.52
CA ILE A 170 4.00 5.76 24.48
C ILE A 170 3.47 5.90 25.93
N PRO A 171 4.15 5.33 26.95
CA PRO A 171 3.66 5.36 28.34
C PRO A 171 3.33 6.78 28.87
N PRO A 172 4.13 7.82 28.59
CA PRO A 172 3.80 9.19 28.97
C PRO A 172 2.44 9.71 28.47
N THR A 173 1.92 9.17 27.37
CA THR A 173 0.59 9.54 26.84
C THR A 173 -0.54 9.06 27.75
N TYR A 174 -0.44 7.85 28.31
CA TYR A 174 -1.43 7.36 29.28
C TYR A 174 -1.31 8.11 30.60
N GLU A 175 -0.07 8.33 31.08
CA GLU A 175 0.17 9.11 32.30
C GLU A 175 -0.42 10.52 32.22
N ILE A 176 -0.22 11.23 31.09
CA ILE A 176 -0.72 12.60 30.95
C ILE A 176 -2.25 12.64 30.81
N PHE A 177 -2.87 11.62 30.21
CA PHE A 177 -4.33 11.55 30.11
C PHE A 177 -4.95 11.46 31.50
N GLU A 178 -4.47 10.57 32.37
CA GLU A 178 -5.00 10.45 33.74
C GLU A 178 -4.77 11.72 34.55
N LYS A 179 -3.58 12.32 34.47
CA LYS A 179 -3.29 13.61 35.13
C LYS A 179 -4.21 14.73 34.66
N THR A 180 -4.46 14.80 33.35
CA THR A 180 -5.32 15.81 32.74
C THR A 180 -6.77 15.61 33.15
N LYS A 181 -7.25 14.37 33.12
CA LYS A 181 -8.59 14.00 33.59
C LYS A 181 -8.77 14.38 35.06
N GLU A 182 -7.81 14.04 35.93
CA GLU A 182 -7.85 14.41 37.35
C GLU A 182 -7.89 15.93 37.54
N TYR A 183 -7.02 16.66 36.85
CA TYR A 183 -6.95 18.12 36.91
C TYR A 183 -8.29 18.77 36.54
N TYR A 184 -8.85 18.43 35.39
CA TYR A 184 -10.10 19.04 34.93
C TYR A 184 -11.34 18.53 35.66
N SER A 185 -11.35 17.29 36.15
CA SER A 185 -12.51 16.80 36.93
C SER A 185 -12.65 17.52 38.27
N LYS A 186 -11.56 18.05 38.83
CA LYS A 186 -11.59 18.91 40.04
C LYS A 186 -12.19 20.29 39.74
N ILE A 187 -11.90 20.86 38.58
CA ILE A 187 -12.34 22.21 38.18
C ILE A 187 -13.75 22.18 37.59
N TYR A 188 -14.07 21.14 36.81
CA TYR A 188 -15.32 20.96 36.08
C TYR A 188 -15.90 19.56 36.35
N PRO A 189 -16.60 19.34 37.48
CA PRO A 189 -17.09 18.02 37.88
C PRO A 189 -18.06 17.35 36.90
N THR A 190 -18.72 18.13 36.04
CA THR A 190 -19.66 17.62 35.02
C THR A 190 -18.98 17.25 33.70
N LEU A 191 -17.71 17.61 33.50
CA LEU A 191 -16.97 17.33 32.27
C LEU A 191 -16.65 15.83 32.15
N LYS A 192 -17.08 15.22 31.05
CA LYS A 192 -16.93 13.77 30.83
C LYS A 192 -15.68 13.45 30.02
N PHE A 193 -14.89 12.51 30.54
CA PHE A 193 -13.72 11.93 29.88
C PHE A 193 -13.99 10.48 29.49
N PHE A 194 -13.71 10.13 28.23
CA PHE A 194 -13.87 8.77 27.72
C PHE A 194 -12.57 8.28 27.08
N ILE A 195 -12.23 7.02 27.37
CA ILE A 195 -11.23 6.26 26.62
C ILE A 195 -11.97 5.37 25.64
N VAL A 196 -11.61 5.47 24.36
CA VAL A 196 -12.23 4.68 23.29
C VAL A 196 -11.15 3.91 22.56
N ARG A 197 -11.34 2.61 22.35
CA ARG A 197 -10.31 1.70 21.83
C ARG A 197 -10.90 0.72 20.82
N ASN A 198 -10.10 0.27 19.87
CA ASN A 198 -10.42 -0.92 19.07
C ASN A 198 -10.33 -2.18 19.94
N GLU A 199 -11.20 -3.14 19.72
CA GLU A 199 -11.23 -4.41 20.45
C GLU A 199 -9.96 -5.27 20.19
N GLN A 200 -9.30 -5.09 19.05
CA GLN A 200 -8.06 -5.79 18.69
C GLN A 200 -6.82 -4.91 18.94
N HIS A 201 -5.74 -5.53 19.42
CA HIS A 201 -4.48 -4.84 19.67
C HIS A 201 -3.72 -4.53 18.36
N SER A 202 -3.00 -3.41 18.34
CA SER A 202 -2.13 -2.97 17.23
C SER A 202 -1.20 -4.05 16.72
N TYR A 203 -0.51 -4.75 17.62
CA TYR A 203 0.39 -5.86 17.31
C TYR A 203 -0.25 -6.92 16.40
N ASP A 204 -1.51 -7.28 16.64
CA ASP A 204 -2.20 -8.31 15.85
C ASP A 204 -2.60 -7.76 14.48
N LEU A 205 -3.18 -6.56 14.44
CA LEU A 205 -3.58 -5.97 13.17
C LEU A 205 -2.39 -5.58 12.28
N TRP A 206 -1.23 -5.24 12.85
CA TRP A 206 -0.01 -5.04 12.08
C TRP A 206 0.47 -6.33 11.40
N LYS A 207 0.31 -7.49 12.03
CA LYS A 207 0.62 -8.80 11.42
C LYS A 207 -0.37 -9.13 10.30
N ILE A 208 -1.66 -8.84 10.52
CA ILE A 208 -2.74 -9.15 9.57
C ILE A 208 -2.76 -8.21 8.35
N PHE A 209 -2.68 -6.90 8.56
CA PHE A 209 -2.66 -5.91 7.48
C PHE A 209 -1.29 -5.76 6.83
N GLY A 210 -0.22 -6.17 7.52
CA GLY A 210 1.13 -5.69 7.29
C GLY A 210 1.37 -4.29 7.90
N PRO A 211 2.65 -3.90 8.09
CA PRO A 211 2.99 -2.58 8.61
C PRO A 211 2.30 -1.45 7.83
N PRO A 212 1.69 -0.46 8.51
CA PRO A 212 1.16 0.72 7.85
C PRO A 212 2.31 1.51 7.20
N SER A 213 2.03 2.14 6.07
CA SER A 213 3.02 2.87 5.30
C SER A 213 2.51 4.26 4.95
N ARG A 214 3.34 5.07 4.29
CA ARG A 214 2.93 6.39 3.81
C ARG A 214 1.87 6.34 2.72
N ILE A 215 1.81 5.20 2.01
CA ILE A 215 0.91 4.89 0.90
C ILE A 215 -0.34 4.19 1.42
N ILE A 216 -0.17 3.14 2.24
CA ILE A 216 -1.26 2.33 2.79
C ILE A 216 -1.47 2.70 4.26
N ARG A 217 -2.37 3.66 4.49
CA ARG A 217 -2.70 4.21 5.82
C ARG A 217 -4.03 3.67 6.35
N TRP A 218 -4.05 2.40 6.76
CA TRP A 218 -5.25 1.80 7.35
C TRP A 218 -5.42 2.15 8.84
N CYS A 219 -4.33 2.39 9.56
CA CYS A 219 -4.32 2.50 11.03
C CYS A 219 -5.17 3.65 11.58
N CYS A 220 -5.21 4.82 10.93
CA CYS A 220 -6.03 5.94 11.40
C CYS A 220 -7.53 5.62 11.36
N SER A 221 -8.02 5.02 10.27
CA SER A 221 -9.43 4.63 10.16
C SER A 221 -9.80 3.54 11.16
N VAL A 222 -8.90 2.57 11.39
CA VAL A 222 -9.16 1.41 12.27
C VAL A 222 -9.02 1.73 13.75
N TYR A 223 -8.02 2.53 14.13
CA TYR A 223 -7.71 2.81 15.54
C TYR A 223 -8.17 4.17 16.03
N LYS A 224 -8.39 5.16 15.16
CA LYS A 224 -8.84 6.50 15.60
C LYS A 224 -10.31 6.71 15.31
N THR A 225 -10.71 6.63 14.05
CA THR A 225 -12.09 6.98 13.71
C THR A 225 -13.09 5.91 14.11
N SER A 226 -12.87 4.67 13.65
CA SER A 226 -13.85 3.59 13.81
C SER A 226 -14.29 3.40 15.27
N PRO A 227 -13.36 3.34 16.25
CA PRO A 227 -13.73 3.24 17.66
C PRO A 227 -14.55 4.44 18.14
N GLN A 228 -14.12 5.68 17.82
CA GLN A 228 -14.82 6.90 18.24
C GLN A 228 -16.27 6.94 17.73
N VAL A 229 -16.49 6.71 16.43
CA VAL A 229 -17.84 6.74 15.84
C VAL A 229 -18.73 5.64 16.43
N ARG A 230 -18.18 4.45 16.65
CA ARG A 230 -18.91 3.32 17.25
C ARG A 230 -19.30 3.61 18.70
N PHE A 231 -18.40 4.22 19.47
CA PHE A 231 -18.69 4.67 20.83
C PHE A 231 -19.82 5.69 20.87
N LEU A 232 -19.74 6.75 20.05
CA LEU A 232 -20.75 7.81 20.02
C LEU A 232 -22.13 7.30 19.59
N ARG A 233 -22.19 6.32 18.69
CA ARG A 233 -23.46 5.65 18.34
C ARG A 233 -24.02 4.79 19.47
N ARG A 234 -23.18 4.21 20.33
CA ARG A 234 -23.67 3.48 21.52
C ARG A 234 -24.28 4.43 22.54
N LEU A 235 -23.82 5.68 22.62
CA LEU A 235 -24.41 6.70 23.48
C LEU A 235 -25.80 7.15 23.02
N ASN A 236 -26.11 7.08 21.72
CA ASN A 236 -27.41 7.42 21.17
C ASN A 236 -27.83 6.43 20.05
N PRO A 237 -28.27 5.21 20.41
CA PRO A 237 -28.49 4.12 19.45
C PRO A 237 -29.67 4.36 18.51
N GLU A 238 -30.68 5.14 18.94
CA GLU A 238 -31.87 5.45 18.15
C GLU A 238 -31.62 6.53 17.09
N LYS A 239 -30.57 7.35 17.26
CA LYS A 239 -30.27 8.46 16.36
C LYS A 239 -29.68 7.98 15.04
N GLN A 240 -30.47 8.08 13.99
CA GLN A 240 -29.97 7.98 12.62
C GLN A 240 -29.27 9.28 12.22
N ASN A 241 -28.20 9.16 11.42
CA ASN A 241 -27.42 10.28 10.89
C ASN A 241 -26.79 11.16 11.97
N LEU A 242 -26.04 10.54 12.86
CA LEU A 242 -25.27 11.23 13.89
C LEU A 242 -24.37 12.31 13.28
N LYS A 243 -24.40 13.52 13.83
CA LYS A 243 -23.50 14.63 13.46
C LYS A 243 -22.65 15.02 14.65
N ILE A 244 -21.33 15.11 14.44
CA ILE A 244 -20.38 15.38 15.52
C ILE A 244 -19.46 16.54 15.12
N LEU A 245 -19.22 17.45 16.04
CA LEU A 245 -18.22 18.50 15.88
C LEU A 245 -17.01 18.18 16.77
N VAL A 246 -15.84 18.14 16.16
CA VAL A 246 -14.58 17.86 16.85
C VAL A 246 -13.71 19.11 16.84
N PHE A 247 -13.44 19.65 18.02
CA PHE A 247 -12.37 20.62 18.22
C PHE A 247 -11.04 19.87 18.22
N ASP A 248 -10.15 20.24 17.30
CA ASP A 248 -8.82 19.65 17.19
C ASP A 248 -7.70 20.71 17.13
N GLY A 249 -6.47 20.26 17.43
CA GLY A 249 -5.28 21.09 17.53
C GLY A 249 -4.39 21.03 16.30
N VAL A 250 -4.95 20.91 15.10
CA VAL A 250 -4.15 20.96 13.86
C VAL A 250 -3.62 22.39 13.67
N ARG A 251 -2.32 22.53 13.37
CA ARG A 251 -1.68 23.84 13.10
C ARG A 251 -1.21 23.92 11.66
N ALA A 252 -1.37 25.09 11.02
CA ALA A 252 -0.97 25.32 9.62
C ALA A 252 0.54 25.09 9.39
N GLU A 253 1.35 25.44 10.40
CA GLU A 253 2.81 25.26 10.40
C GLU A 253 3.25 23.78 10.32
N GLU A 254 2.39 22.81 10.67
CA GLU A 254 2.80 21.40 10.76
C GLU A 254 3.14 20.76 9.40
N SER A 255 2.60 21.26 8.28
CA SER A 255 3.00 20.85 6.92
C SER A 255 2.39 21.75 5.85
N THR A 256 3.04 21.87 4.69
CA THR A 256 2.51 22.57 3.50
C THR A 256 1.15 22.07 3.02
N ARG A 257 0.80 20.81 3.31
CA ARG A 257 -0.55 20.29 3.01
C ARG A 257 -1.62 20.83 3.95
N ARG A 258 -1.28 21.08 5.21
CA ARG A 258 -2.22 21.52 6.26
C ARG A 258 -2.53 23.01 6.16
N SER A 259 -1.64 23.83 5.60
CA SER A 259 -1.93 25.26 5.37
C SER A 259 -3.09 25.50 4.40
N GLY A 260 -3.40 24.54 3.52
CA GLY A 260 -4.50 24.63 2.56
C GLY A 260 -5.87 24.15 3.05
N TYR A 261 -6.01 23.69 4.30
CA TYR A 261 -7.31 23.22 4.81
C TYR A 261 -8.24 24.39 5.15
N SER A 262 -9.54 24.17 5.31
CA SER A 262 -10.42 25.19 5.92
C SER A 262 -10.42 25.04 7.43
N ARG A 263 -10.45 26.16 8.18
CA ARG A 263 -10.39 26.14 9.66
C ARG A 263 -11.60 25.44 10.29
N VAL A 264 -12.76 25.52 9.62
CA VAL A 264 -13.90 24.63 9.83
C VAL A 264 -14.12 23.86 8.55
N ALA A 265 -14.17 22.54 8.64
CA ALA A 265 -14.34 21.70 7.47
C ALA A 265 -15.31 20.54 7.77
N GLU A 266 -16.30 20.39 6.89
CA GLU A 266 -17.35 19.38 6.99
C GLU A 266 -16.95 18.13 6.17
N GLU A 267 -17.29 16.95 6.68
CA GLU A 267 -17.06 15.63 6.02
C GLU A 267 -15.57 15.33 5.67
N VAL A 268 -14.60 15.95 6.34
CA VAL A 268 -13.15 15.86 6.02
C VAL A 268 -12.57 14.45 6.08
N LYS A 269 -13.01 13.67 7.08
CA LYS A 269 -12.49 12.31 7.32
C LYS A 269 -13.59 11.27 7.14
N HIS A 270 -14.80 11.59 7.61
CA HIS A 270 -15.94 10.70 7.60
C HIS A 270 -17.22 11.51 7.49
N LEU A 271 -18.23 10.85 6.93
CA LEU A 271 -19.55 11.35 6.58
C LEU A 271 -20.37 12.00 7.71
N THR A 272 -19.93 11.91 8.96
CA THR A 272 -20.64 12.38 10.15
C THR A 272 -19.92 13.48 10.92
N GLN A 273 -18.68 13.83 10.54
CA GLN A 273 -17.77 14.63 11.36
C GLN A 273 -17.47 16.00 10.73
N ILE A 274 -17.54 17.03 11.56
CA ILE A 274 -17.08 18.39 11.31
C ILE A 274 -15.83 18.62 12.16
N ASN A 275 -14.76 19.15 11.56
CA ASN A 275 -13.52 19.48 12.27
C ASN A 275 -13.41 21.00 12.42
N ALA A 276 -13.07 21.46 13.62
CA ALA A 276 -12.77 22.86 13.94
C ALA A 276 -11.33 22.95 14.48
N GLU A 277 -10.44 23.55 13.70
CA GLU A 277 -9.01 23.69 14.00
C GLU A 277 -8.80 24.95 14.86
N VAL A 278 -8.82 24.79 16.19
CA VAL A 278 -8.88 25.91 17.15
C VAL A 278 -7.64 26.79 17.09
N ILE A 279 -6.47 26.15 17.19
CA ILE A 279 -5.16 26.82 17.27
C ILE A 279 -4.41 26.81 15.93
N ARG A 280 -5.17 26.85 14.83
CA ARG A 280 -4.65 26.71 13.47
C ARG A 280 -3.45 27.61 13.18
N ASP A 281 -3.57 28.87 13.56
CA ASP A 281 -2.58 29.91 13.26
C ASP A 281 -1.51 30.04 14.35
N TRP A 282 -1.55 29.19 15.38
CA TRP A 282 -0.55 29.16 16.44
C TRP A 282 0.74 28.45 15.98
N ASN A 283 1.87 28.98 16.42
CA ASN A 283 3.18 28.42 16.22
C ASN A 283 3.59 27.51 17.39
N LEU A 284 4.70 26.81 17.22
CA LEU A 284 5.22 25.86 18.21
C LEU A 284 5.49 26.52 19.58
N THR A 285 6.11 27.69 19.56
CA THR A 285 6.55 28.42 20.75
C THR A 285 5.37 29.03 21.50
N GLU A 286 4.43 29.66 20.80
CA GLU A 286 3.16 30.16 21.33
C GLU A 286 2.44 29.08 22.15
N THR A 287 2.40 27.85 21.61
CA THR A 287 1.77 26.70 22.27
C THR A 287 2.44 26.35 23.61
N PHE A 288 3.78 26.36 23.67
CA PHE A 288 4.51 26.05 24.90
C PHE A 288 4.40 27.17 25.94
N ILE A 289 4.56 28.43 25.52
CA ILE A 289 4.45 29.58 26.44
C ILE A 289 3.05 29.61 27.05
N TYR A 290 2.00 29.35 26.25
CA TYR A 290 0.64 29.26 26.75
C TYR A 290 0.50 28.18 27.83
N ILE A 291 1.02 26.96 27.59
CA ILE A 291 1.01 25.86 28.58
C ILE A 291 1.65 26.31 29.89
N TYR A 292 2.78 27.02 29.85
CA TYR A 292 3.44 27.54 31.04
C TYR A 292 2.62 28.62 31.74
N SER A 293 2.09 29.59 30.99
CA SER A 293 1.27 30.69 31.53
C SER A 293 0.02 30.20 32.27
N ARG A 294 -0.49 29.03 31.88
CA ARG A 294 -1.67 28.38 32.45
C ARG A 294 -1.32 27.24 33.42
N SER A 295 -0.02 26.95 33.62
CA SER A 295 0.47 25.83 34.43
C SER A 295 -0.18 24.49 34.07
N LEU A 296 -0.38 24.24 32.78
CA LEU A 296 -1.07 23.04 32.31
C LEU A 296 -0.16 21.81 32.38
N PRO A 297 -0.71 20.61 32.62
CA PRO A 297 0.05 19.37 32.56
C PRO A 297 0.74 19.19 31.19
N LEU A 298 2.06 18.97 31.22
CA LEU A 298 2.86 18.70 30.02
C LEU A 298 3.26 17.22 29.95
N ASN A 299 3.08 16.61 28.77
CA ASN A 299 3.51 15.25 28.52
C ASN A 299 5.05 15.14 28.59
N LYS A 300 5.57 14.22 29.42
CA LYS A 300 7.01 13.98 29.59
C LYS A 300 7.74 13.63 28.29
N GLY A 301 7.05 13.15 27.27
CA GLY A 301 7.61 12.93 25.93
C GLY A 301 8.30 14.17 25.35
N TYR A 302 7.78 15.38 25.62
CA TYR A 302 8.42 16.63 25.20
C TYR A 302 9.69 16.93 25.99
N ARG A 303 9.77 16.50 27.26
CA ARG A 303 10.98 16.62 28.11
C ARG A 303 12.12 15.74 27.62
N TYR A 304 11.78 14.60 27.00
CA TYR A 304 12.73 13.71 26.33
C TYR A 304 13.17 14.20 24.94
N GLY A 305 12.65 15.33 24.44
CA GLY A 305 13.02 15.91 23.15
C GLY A 305 12.13 15.50 21.97
N LEU A 306 10.96 14.89 22.19
CA LEU A 306 10.00 14.63 21.12
C LEU A 306 9.37 15.94 20.64
N ASN A 307 9.41 16.20 19.33
CA ASN A 307 8.71 17.36 18.74
C ASN A 307 7.18 17.16 18.69
N ARG A 308 6.74 15.90 18.63
CA ARG A 308 5.34 15.48 18.59
C ARG A 308 5.20 14.17 19.34
N VAL A 309 4.20 14.10 20.20
CA VAL A 309 3.79 12.85 20.86
C VAL A 309 2.69 12.17 20.07
N GLY A 310 2.75 10.85 19.97
CA GLY A 310 1.75 9.99 19.32
C GLY A 310 2.21 8.54 19.37
N CYS A 311 1.88 7.77 18.33
CA CYS A 311 2.24 6.37 18.23
C CYS A 311 3.76 6.14 18.31
N SER A 312 4.17 5.09 19.03
CA SER A 312 5.56 4.69 19.29
C SER A 312 6.35 4.44 18.01
N ILE A 313 5.77 3.72 17.05
CA ILE A 313 6.33 3.54 15.70
C ILE A 313 5.29 3.97 14.66
N CYS A 314 5.68 4.92 13.81
CA CYS A 314 4.80 5.52 12.81
C CYS A 314 5.53 5.71 11.47
N PRO A 315 4.90 5.40 10.31
CA PRO A 315 5.52 5.67 9.01
C PRO A 315 5.75 7.17 8.72
N PHE A 316 5.16 8.06 9.53
CA PHE A 316 5.41 9.51 9.50
C PHE A 316 6.39 9.97 10.59
N GLY A 317 6.87 9.05 11.43
CA GLY A 317 7.91 9.32 12.41
C GLY A 317 9.23 9.69 11.74
N SER A 318 9.89 10.67 12.34
CA SER A 318 11.26 11.05 12.02
C SER A 318 12.25 10.06 12.65
N SER A 319 13.47 9.97 12.10
CA SER A 319 14.53 9.15 12.70
C SER A 319 14.87 9.62 14.13
N TRP A 320 14.67 10.91 14.43
CA TRP A 320 14.79 11.45 15.79
C TRP A 320 13.83 10.81 16.77
N SER A 321 12.54 10.81 16.43
CA SER A 321 11.49 10.31 17.30
C SER A 321 11.69 8.82 17.50
N GLU A 322 12.10 8.10 16.45
CA GLU A 322 12.44 6.69 16.52
C GLU A 322 13.62 6.42 17.46
N TYR A 323 14.68 7.24 17.41
CA TYR A 323 15.79 7.16 18.35
C TYR A 323 15.31 7.37 19.79
N ILE A 324 14.67 8.51 20.09
CA ILE A 324 14.21 8.83 21.45
C ILE A 324 13.30 7.72 22.00
N ILE A 325 12.30 7.30 21.23
CA ILE A 325 11.34 6.28 21.65
C ILE A 325 12.03 4.95 21.87
N ARG A 326 12.96 4.54 21.00
CA ARG A 326 13.67 3.27 21.15
C ARG A 326 14.66 3.27 22.32
N SER A 327 15.25 4.41 22.64
CA SER A 327 16.17 4.56 23.77
C SER A 327 15.45 4.53 25.11
N ILE A 328 14.28 5.17 25.20
CA ILE A 328 13.54 5.30 26.46
C ILE A 328 12.52 4.17 26.66
N PHE A 329 11.88 3.72 25.58
CA PHE A 329 10.84 2.69 25.58
C PHE A 329 11.19 1.52 24.66
N PRO A 330 12.34 0.83 24.91
CA PRO A 330 12.85 -0.25 24.07
C PRO A 330 11.81 -1.35 23.84
N ASP A 331 11.10 -1.78 24.88
CA ASP A 331 10.17 -2.91 24.81
C ASP A 331 9.02 -2.65 23.84
N ILE A 332 8.46 -1.44 23.86
CA ILE A 332 7.36 -1.07 22.96
C ILE A 332 7.87 -0.96 21.53
N ALA A 333 9.03 -0.33 21.33
CA ALA A 333 9.59 -0.13 19.99
C ALA A 333 10.00 -1.47 19.34
N ASN A 334 10.64 -2.36 20.11
CA ASN A 334 11.14 -3.65 19.63
C ASN A 334 10.03 -4.53 19.07
N VAL A 335 8.84 -4.57 19.71
CA VAL A 335 7.73 -5.38 19.20
C VAL A 335 7.34 -4.99 17.76
N TYR A 336 7.28 -3.69 17.45
CA TYR A 336 6.98 -3.26 16.08
C TYR A 336 8.16 -3.45 15.13
N ILE A 337 9.39 -3.27 15.60
CA ILE A 337 10.61 -3.57 14.83
C ILE A 337 10.62 -5.04 14.44
N ASP A 338 10.26 -5.95 15.34
CA ASP A 338 10.19 -7.38 15.09
C ASP A 338 9.08 -7.74 14.10
N ILE A 339 7.91 -7.11 14.20
CA ILE A 339 6.84 -7.29 13.20
C ILE A 339 7.31 -6.82 11.81
N ILE A 340 8.01 -5.68 11.73
CA ILE A 340 8.60 -5.21 10.47
C ILE A 340 9.68 -6.20 10.01
N GLY A 341 10.56 -6.67 10.90
CA GLY A 341 11.61 -7.63 10.62
C GLY A 341 11.07 -8.93 10.05
N ASN A 342 10.07 -9.53 10.69
CA ASN A 342 9.39 -10.74 10.24
C ASN A 342 8.76 -10.54 8.85
N HIS A 343 8.12 -9.39 8.63
CA HIS A 343 7.59 -9.04 7.31
C HIS A 343 8.69 -8.97 6.24
N LEU A 344 9.87 -8.41 6.55
CA LEU A 344 11.03 -8.39 5.66
C LEU A 344 11.62 -9.80 5.42
N THR A 345 11.63 -10.66 6.43
CA THR A 345 12.03 -12.07 6.29
C THR A 345 11.08 -12.81 5.34
N SER A 346 9.76 -12.63 5.47
CA SER A 346 8.78 -13.19 4.54
C SER A 346 8.93 -12.64 3.11
N LEU A 347 9.54 -11.46 2.95
CA LEU A 347 9.94 -10.87 1.66
C LEU A 347 11.25 -11.44 1.10
N GLY A 348 11.97 -12.30 1.82
CA GLY A 348 13.24 -12.90 1.42
C GLY A 348 14.49 -12.16 1.89
N LEU A 349 14.36 -11.12 2.73
CA LEU A 349 15.51 -10.45 3.35
C LEU A 349 15.90 -11.17 4.65
N HIS A 350 16.70 -12.22 4.52
CA HIS A 350 17.16 -13.05 5.64
C HIS A 350 18.40 -12.50 6.35
N ASP A 351 19.20 -11.66 5.68
CA ASP A 351 20.36 -11.02 6.29
C ASP A 351 19.94 -9.91 7.27
N GLU A 352 20.52 -9.92 8.48
CA GLU A 352 20.15 -9.00 9.55
C GLU A 352 20.61 -7.56 9.28
N GLU A 353 21.82 -7.41 8.74
CA GLU A 353 22.40 -6.10 8.45
C GLU A 353 21.68 -5.41 7.27
N GLU A 354 21.28 -6.17 6.26
CA GLU A 354 20.40 -5.67 5.20
C GLU A 354 19.03 -5.24 5.74
N ARG A 355 18.43 -6.00 6.68
CA ARG A 355 17.16 -5.60 7.32
C ARG A 355 17.32 -4.30 8.12
N LYS A 356 18.37 -4.17 8.92
CA LYS A 356 18.65 -2.93 9.67
C LYS A 356 18.79 -1.75 8.72
N LYS A 357 19.58 -1.87 7.66
CA LYS A 357 19.73 -0.82 6.62
C LYS A 357 18.39 -0.48 5.97
N TYR A 358 17.54 -1.47 5.71
CA TYR A 358 16.21 -1.26 5.14
C TYR A 358 15.27 -0.49 6.09
N ILE A 359 15.37 -0.76 7.39
CA ILE A 359 14.59 -0.07 8.43
C ILE A 359 15.09 1.36 8.62
N ILE A 360 16.41 1.57 8.75
CA ILE A 360 17.05 2.89 8.90
C ILE A 360 16.70 3.81 7.72
N SER A 361 16.78 3.30 6.49
CA SER A 361 16.42 4.06 5.28
C SER A 361 14.91 4.32 5.15
N GLY A 362 14.08 3.76 6.04
CA GLY A 362 12.64 3.95 6.07
C GLY A 362 11.93 3.32 4.86
N ASN A 363 12.51 2.31 4.21
CA ASN A 363 11.91 1.70 3.03
C ASN A 363 10.61 0.95 3.35
N TRP A 364 10.46 0.40 4.57
CA TRP A 364 9.19 -0.19 5.02
C TRP A 364 8.04 0.83 5.04
N LYS A 365 8.35 2.12 5.25
CA LYS A 365 7.39 3.23 5.22
C LYS A 365 6.86 3.49 3.79
N LYS A 366 7.40 2.83 2.76
CA LYS A 366 7.00 2.96 1.34
C LYS A 366 6.27 1.73 0.80
N ARG A 367 5.87 0.78 1.65
CA ARG A 367 5.10 -0.41 1.25
C ARG A 367 3.82 -0.02 0.48
N ALA A 368 3.57 -0.67 -0.66
CA ALA A 368 2.46 -0.39 -1.57
C ALA A 368 1.60 -1.64 -1.92
N GLY A 369 1.67 -2.71 -1.11
CA GLY A 369 0.83 -3.90 -1.31
C GLY A 369 1.07 -4.98 -0.25
N GLY A 370 0.46 -6.15 -0.43
CA GLY A 370 0.50 -7.28 0.51
C GLY A 370 1.75 -8.16 0.49
N ASP A 371 2.74 -7.88 -0.35
CA ASP A 371 3.96 -8.70 -0.44
C ASP A 371 4.58 -8.88 0.97
N GLY A 372 4.84 -10.13 1.39
CA GLY A 372 5.40 -10.42 2.71
C GLY A 372 4.38 -10.52 3.84
N VAL A 373 3.09 -10.35 3.57
CA VAL A 373 2.02 -10.65 4.52
C VAL A 373 1.39 -12.00 4.18
N GLU A 374 1.46 -12.95 5.09
CA GLU A 374 0.86 -14.26 4.88
C GLU A 374 -0.65 -14.20 5.09
N ASN A 375 -1.39 -14.70 4.11
CA ASN A 375 -2.83 -14.93 4.24
C ASN A 375 -3.23 -16.12 3.36
N ASN A 376 -4.28 -16.82 3.78
CA ASN A 376 -4.89 -17.96 3.09
C ASN A 376 -6.21 -17.59 2.39
N ILE A 377 -6.53 -16.30 2.32
CA ILE A 377 -7.74 -15.79 1.68
C ILE A 377 -7.42 -15.55 0.20
N ARG A 378 -8.26 -16.09 -0.68
CA ARG A 378 -8.17 -15.83 -2.12
C ARG A 378 -9.55 -15.47 -2.65
N VAL A 379 -9.62 -14.39 -3.43
CA VAL A 379 -10.84 -13.98 -4.12
C VAL A 379 -10.55 -13.92 -5.61
N GLU A 380 -11.33 -14.65 -6.38
CA GLU A 380 -11.16 -14.79 -7.82
C GLU A 380 -12.36 -14.22 -8.57
N PHE A 381 -12.06 -13.57 -9.69
CA PHE A 381 -13.01 -12.89 -10.55
C PHE A 381 -12.84 -13.41 -11.98
N ILE A 382 -13.84 -14.13 -12.45
CA ILE A 382 -13.82 -14.82 -13.74
C ILE A 382 -15.01 -14.33 -14.54
N LYS A 383 -14.78 -13.97 -15.80
CA LYS A 383 -15.84 -13.56 -16.72
C LYS A 383 -15.99 -14.61 -17.81
N GLU A 384 -17.20 -15.15 -17.93
CA GLU A 384 -17.59 -16.20 -18.87
C GLU A 384 -18.84 -15.74 -19.63
N ASN A 385 -18.68 -15.29 -20.87
CA ASN A 385 -19.77 -14.76 -21.69
C ASN A 385 -20.54 -13.62 -20.97
N LYS A 386 -21.85 -13.82 -20.72
CA LYS A 386 -22.73 -12.90 -19.97
C LYS A 386 -22.68 -13.11 -18.45
N ASN A 387 -22.03 -14.17 -18.00
CA ASN A 387 -21.97 -14.54 -16.59
C ASN A 387 -20.68 -14.01 -15.96
N PHE A 388 -20.82 -13.48 -14.76
CA PHE A 388 -19.71 -13.05 -13.94
C PHE A 388 -19.62 -13.93 -12.69
N LYS A 389 -18.50 -14.66 -12.58
CA LYS A 389 -18.26 -15.64 -11.52
C LYS A 389 -17.27 -15.09 -10.51
N ILE A 390 -17.65 -15.13 -9.24
CA ILE A 390 -16.84 -14.70 -8.10
C ILE A 390 -16.64 -15.88 -7.18
N ILE A 391 -15.39 -16.21 -6.87
CA ILE A 391 -15.06 -17.30 -5.97
C ILE A 391 -14.26 -16.76 -4.79
N MET A 392 -14.64 -17.14 -3.59
CA MET A 392 -13.96 -16.81 -2.34
C MET A 392 -13.52 -18.09 -1.65
N PHE A 393 -12.23 -18.20 -1.36
CA PHE A 393 -11.63 -19.28 -0.57
C PHE A 393 -11.41 -18.80 0.86
N ASN A 394 -11.81 -19.63 1.82
CA ASN A 394 -11.78 -19.37 3.25
C ASN A 394 -12.43 -18.02 3.62
N PRO A 395 -13.68 -17.75 3.19
CA PRO A 395 -14.37 -16.52 3.54
C PRO A 395 -14.58 -16.45 5.05
N ARG A 396 -14.37 -15.28 5.65
CA ARG A 396 -14.46 -15.09 7.11
C ARG A 396 -15.84 -14.66 7.59
N GLU A 397 -16.71 -14.26 6.67
CA GLU A 397 -18.04 -13.75 6.96
C GLU A 397 -19.10 -14.36 6.05
N ASN A 398 -20.36 -14.21 6.45
CA ASN A 398 -21.48 -14.67 5.64
C ASN A 398 -21.82 -13.67 4.52
N ILE A 399 -21.66 -14.11 3.26
CA ILE A 399 -21.99 -13.29 2.08
C ILE A 399 -23.46 -12.84 2.07
N LEU A 400 -24.39 -13.66 2.55
CA LEU A 400 -25.82 -13.35 2.57
C LEU A 400 -26.13 -12.12 3.44
N GLU A 401 -25.37 -11.91 4.52
CA GLU A 401 -25.53 -10.71 5.35
C GLU A 401 -25.07 -9.46 4.61
N TRP A 402 -23.97 -9.53 3.87
CA TRP A 402 -23.52 -8.40 3.06
C TRP A 402 -24.45 -8.10 1.88
N LEU A 403 -25.07 -9.10 1.26
CA LEU A 403 -26.00 -8.88 0.14
C LEU A 403 -27.24 -8.07 0.54
N LYS A 404 -27.57 -7.96 1.83
CA LYS A 404 -28.63 -7.07 2.35
C LYS A 404 -28.34 -5.58 2.15
N VAL A 405 -27.14 -5.19 1.69
CA VAL A 405 -26.92 -3.82 1.20
C VAL A 405 -27.67 -3.53 -0.09
N PHE A 406 -28.07 -4.56 -0.84
CA PHE A 406 -29.04 -4.46 -1.93
C PHE A 406 -30.46 -4.65 -1.39
N LYS A 407 -31.46 -4.25 -2.18
CA LYS A 407 -32.84 -4.63 -1.89
C LYS A 407 -33.04 -6.07 -2.40
N ILE A 408 -33.15 -7.02 -1.48
CA ILE A 408 -33.39 -8.42 -1.81
C ILE A 408 -34.86 -8.60 -2.20
N ILE A 409 -35.14 -9.10 -3.42
CA ILE A 409 -36.50 -9.37 -3.89
C ILE A 409 -36.94 -10.76 -3.42
N ASN A 410 -36.13 -11.78 -3.73
CA ASN A 410 -36.36 -13.15 -3.32
C ASN A 410 -35.01 -13.89 -3.22
N ILE A 411 -34.84 -14.75 -2.22
CA ILE A 411 -33.75 -15.73 -2.16
C ILE A 411 -34.35 -17.04 -1.70
N ARG A 412 -34.29 -18.06 -2.56
CA ARG A 412 -34.72 -19.42 -2.24
C ARG A 412 -33.50 -20.30 -1.98
N LYS A 413 -33.56 -21.08 -0.90
CA LYS A 413 -32.52 -22.06 -0.57
C LYS A 413 -32.90 -23.42 -1.15
N ASN A 414 -31.99 -24.03 -1.87
CA ASN A 414 -32.06 -25.43 -2.28
C ASN A 414 -30.74 -26.13 -1.87
N GLN A 415 -30.78 -26.91 -0.78
CA GLN A 415 -29.59 -27.50 -0.16
C GLN A 415 -28.50 -26.45 0.17
N ASN A 416 -27.33 -26.53 -0.47
CA ASN A 416 -26.22 -25.58 -0.31
C ASN A 416 -26.19 -24.47 -1.38
N THR A 417 -27.21 -24.44 -2.24
CA THR A 417 -27.34 -23.45 -3.31
C THR A 417 -28.45 -22.47 -2.96
N TYR A 418 -28.22 -21.19 -3.21
CA TYR A 418 -29.25 -20.15 -3.12
C TYR A 418 -29.45 -19.54 -4.50
N ILE A 419 -30.69 -19.38 -4.91
CA ILE A 419 -31.06 -18.71 -6.17
C ILE A 419 -31.95 -17.54 -5.79
N GLY A 420 -31.65 -16.36 -6.32
CA GLY A 420 -32.40 -15.17 -5.96
C GLY A 420 -32.17 -13.99 -6.87
N GLU A 421 -32.95 -12.96 -6.59
CA GLU A 421 -32.99 -11.70 -7.33
C GLU A 421 -32.60 -10.56 -6.39
N LEU A 422 -31.59 -9.79 -6.82
CA LEU A 422 -31.16 -8.56 -6.15
C LEU A 422 -31.59 -7.35 -6.97
N LYS A 423 -32.17 -6.35 -6.29
CA LYS A 423 -32.43 -5.04 -6.90
C LYS A 423 -31.32 -4.06 -6.56
N PHE A 424 -30.74 -3.47 -7.60
CA PHE A 424 -29.77 -2.38 -7.54
C PHE A 424 -30.29 -1.20 -8.36
N ASN A 425 -30.59 -0.08 -7.69
CA ASN A 425 -31.34 1.03 -8.28
C ASN A 425 -32.63 0.49 -8.95
N ASP A 426 -32.79 0.65 -10.26
CA ASP A 426 -33.94 0.13 -11.03
C ASP A 426 -33.66 -1.21 -11.74
N PHE A 427 -32.46 -1.76 -11.60
CA PHE A 427 -32.06 -3.02 -12.23
C PHE A 427 -32.29 -4.21 -11.30
N ILE A 428 -32.80 -5.30 -11.86
CA ILE A 428 -32.92 -6.60 -11.21
C ILE A 428 -31.82 -7.51 -11.77
N THR A 429 -31.11 -8.19 -10.88
CA THR A 429 -30.02 -9.09 -11.22
C THR A 429 -30.22 -10.44 -10.57
N ASP A 430 -30.19 -11.48 -11.41
CA ASP A 430 -30.22 -12.85 -10.95
C ASP A 430 -28.85 -13.25 -10.39
N ILE A 431 -28.90 -13.92 -9.24
CA ILE A 431 -27.73 -14.46 -8.56
C ILE A 431 -27.93 -15.93 -8.21
N LYS A 432 -26.85 -16.68 -8.37
CA LYS A 432 -26.73 -18.05 -7.86
C LYS A 432 -25.55 -18.11 -6.90
N LEU A 433 -25.79 -18.56 -5.68
CA LEU A 433 -24.78 -18.66 -4.64
C LEU A 433 -24.59 -20.11 -4.24
N TYR A 434 -23.35 -20.53 -4.09
CA TYR A 434 -22.99 -21.81 -3.49
C TYR A 434 -22.17 -21.55 -2.24
N LEU A 435 -22.64 -22.05 -1.09
CA LEU A 435 -22.00 -21.81 0.20
C LEU A 435 -21.47 -23.11 0.80
N SER A 436 -20.24 -23.04 1.31
CA SER A 436 -19.60 -24.06 2.16
C SER A 436 -18.60 -23.37 3.10
N ASP A 437 -18.11 -24.08 4.11
CA ASP A 437 -17.28 -23.49 5.17
C ASP A 437 -16.02 -22.78 4.65
N ASN A 438 -15.32 -23.37 3.69
CA ASN A 438 -14.05 -22.86 3.16
C ASN A 438 -14.16 -22.32 1.73
N TYR A 439 -15.38 -22.27 1.18
CA TYR A 439 -15.58 -21.92 -0.21
C TYR A 439 -16.96 -21.31 -0.45
N THR A 440 -16.98 -20.17 -1.13
CA THR A 440 -18.21 -19.52 -1.59
C THR A 440 -18.06 -19.14 -3.06
N GLU A 441 -19.07 -19.47 -3.86
CA GLU A 441 -19.17 -19.09 -5.27
C GLU A 441 -20.42 -18.25 -5.49
N ILE A 442 -20.29 -17.20 -6.30
CA ILE A 442 -21.39 -16.34 -6.75
C ILE A 442 -21.34 -16.30 -8.28
N ILE A 443 -22.43 -16.65 -8.93
CA ILE A 443 -22.64 -16.43 -10.36
C ILE A 443 -23.66 -15.30 -10.48
N VAL A 444 -23.30 -14.27 -11.24
CA VAL A 444 -24.12 -13.09 -11.52
C VAL A 444 -24.41 -13.07 -13.01
N GLU A 445 -25.69 -13.16 -13.39
CA GLU A 445 -26.12 -13.12 -14.80
C GLU A 445 -26.36 -11.67 -15.23
N ASN A 446 -25.32 -10.85 -15.18
CA ASN A 446 -25.39 -9.42 -15.53
C ASN A 446 -24.00 -8.92 -15.97
N ASP A 447 -23.95 -8.01 -16.95
CA ASP A 447 -22.73 -7.39 -17.48
C ASP A 447 -22.54 -5.93 -17.04
N ASP A 448 -23.47 -5.35 -16.27
CA ASP A 448 -23.37 -3.99 -15.75
C ASP A 448 -22.16 -3.84 -14.81
N VAL A 449 -21.29 -2.90 -15.18
CA VAL A 449 -20.01 -2.67 -14.50
C VAL A 449 -20.19 -2.19 -13.06
N ASN A 450 -21.23 -1.42 -12.75
CA ASN A 450 -21.45 -0.89 -11.41
C ASN A 450 -21.94 -1.98 -10.45
N ILE A 451 -22.86 -2.83 -10.91
CA ILE A 451 -23.35 -3.99 -10.16
C ILE A 451 -22.19 -4.95 -9.90
N ILE A 452 -21.47 -5.36 -10.94
CA ILE A 452 -20.31 -6.25 -10.82
C ILE A 452 -19.28 -5.67 -9.85
N ASN A 453 -18.92 -4.39 -9.97
CA ASN A 453 -17.93 -3.76 -9.09
C ASN A 453 -18.41 -3.71 -7.63
N THR A 454 -19.70 -3.48 -7.39
CA THR A 454 -20.27 -3.49 -6.04
C THR A 454 -20.21 -4.90 -5.43
N ILE A 455 -20.57 -5.93 -6.20
CA ILE A 455 -20.49 -7.33 -5.73
C ILE A 455 -19.03 -7.75 -5.52
N LYS A 456 -18.08 -7.34 -6.37
CA LYS A 456 -16.63 -7.55 -6.16
C LYS A 456 -16.17 -6.98 -4.81
N LYS A 457 -16.57 -5.75 -4.48
CA LYS A 457 -16.24 -5.11 -3.19
C LYS A 457 -16.88 -5.85 -2.01
N ILE A 458 -18.11 -6.32 -2.16
CA ILE A 458 -18.80 -7.16 -1.15
C ILE A 458 -18.05 -8.49 -0.97
N ALA A 459 -17.64 -9.16 -2.04
CA ALA A 459 -16.86 -10.39 -1.96
C ALA A 459 -15.54 -10.17 -1.22
N TYR A 460 -14.81 -9.09 -1.52
CA TYR A 460 -13.62 -8.72 -0.75
C TYR A 460 -13.91 -8.48 0.73
N LYS A 461 -15.02 -7.83 1.08
CA LYS A 461 -15.41 -7.64 2.48
C LYS A 461 -15.70 -8.95 3.18
N THR A 462 -16.48 -9.82 2.55
CA THR A 462 -16.83 -11.13 3.07
C THR A 462 -15.59 -11.99 3.29
N ALA A 463 -14.67 -11.99 2.31
CA ALA A 463 -13.46 -12.79 2.38
C ALA A 463 -12.44 -12.25 3.40
N TYR A 464 -12.20 -10.94 3.42
CA TYR A 464 -11.15 -10.30 4.22
C TYR A 464 -11.67 -9.68 5.54
N CYS A 465 -12.92 -9.93 5.95
CA CYS A 465 -13.42 -9.33 7.19
C CYS A 465 -12.58 -9.77 8.39
N ILE A 466 -12.22 -8.80 9.23
CA ILE A 466 -11.61 -9.01 10.54
C ILE A 466 -12.28 -8.12 11.59
N HIS A 467 -13.50 -7.64 11.29
CA HIS A 467 -14.28 -6.78 12.17
C HIS A 467 -13.57 -5.48 12.62
N CYS A 468 -12.76 -4.87 11.76
CA CYS A 468 -12.02 -3.63 12.09
C CYS A 468 -12.91 -2.39 12.34
N GLY A 469 -14.23 -2.50 12.10
CA GLY A 469 -15.22 -1.45 12.34
C GLY A 469 -15.21 -0.28 11.34
N ALA A 470 -14.22 -0.18 10.45
CA ALA A 470 -14.11 0.94 9.51
C ALA A 470 -15.37 1.11 8.64
N CYS A 471 -15.93 0.02 8.13
CA CYS A 471 -17.16 0.08 7.33
C CYS A 471 -18.43 0.33 8.16
N GLU A 472 -18.46 -0.07 9.44
CA GLU A 472 -19.53 0.30 10.36
C GLU A 472 -19.53 1.83 10.54
N ALA A 473 -18.37 2.45 10.73
CA ALA A 473 -18.25 3.90 10.90
C ALA A 473 -18.86 4.71 9.73
N GLU A 474 -18.83 4.19 8.50
CA GLU A 474 -19.43 4.84 7.32
C GLU A 474 -20.96 4.72 7.23
N CYS A 475 -21.60 3.89 8.06
CA CYS A 475 -23.03 3.65 8.01
C CYS A 475 -23.84 4.74 8.75
N LYS A 476 -24.26 5.80 8.03
CA LYS A 476 -25.03 6.94 8.60
C LYS A 476 -26.27 6.52 9.39
N THR A 477 -26.99 5.47 8.98
CA THR A 477 -28.23 5.04 9.64
C THR A 477 -28.02 4.07 10.81
N GLY A 478 -26.77 3.66 11.07
CA GLY A 478 -26.48 2.65 12.10
C GLY A 478 -26.93 1.23 11.73
N ALA A 479 -27.39 1.00 10.50
CA ALA A 479 -27.91 -0.29 10.04
C ALA A 479 -26.89 -1.44 10.01
N LEU A 480 -25.59 -1.13 9.96
CA LEU A 480 -24.51 -2.12 9.90
C LEU A 480 -23.86 -2.26 11.27
N LYS A 481 -23.79 -3.49 11.77
CA LYS A 481 -22.96 -3.90 12.90
C LYS A 481 -21.96 -4.93 12.41
N VAL A 482 -20.69 -4.78 12.81
CA VAL A 482 -19.66 -5.76 12.44
C VAL A 482 -19.22 -6.65 13.59
N LEU A 483 -19.62 -6.37 14.83
CA LEU A 483 -19.31 -7.20 16.00
C LEU A 483 -20.58 -7.76 16.65
N PRO A 484 -20.55 -9.01 17.14
CA PRO A 484 -19.46 -9.99 16.97
C PRO A 484 -19.34 -10.52 15.53
N ASN A 485 -20.42 -10.46 14.75
CA ASN A 485 -20.48 -10.85 13.34
C ASN A 485 -21.14 -9.73 12.52
N VAL A 486 -20.94 -9.74 11.21
CA VAL A 486 -21.63 -8.80 10.31
C VAL A 486 -23.15 -9.04 10.34
N LYS A 487 -23.89 -7.97 10.66
CA LYS A 487 -25.35 -7.91 10.62
C LYS A 487 -25.81 -6.60 10.01
N ILE A 488 -26.73 -6.70 9.05
CA ILE A 488 -27.37 -5.56 8.40
C ILE A 488 -28.86 -5.56 8.73
N ASN A 489 -29.32 -4.52 9.42
CA ASN A 489 -30.74 -4.29 9.66
C ASN A 489 -31.35 -3.64 8.41
N THR A 490 -32.14 -4.41 7.67
CA THR A 490 -32.79 -3.98 6.42
C THR A 490 -33.82 -2.88 6.63
N ASN A 491 -34.41 -2.76 7.83
CA ASN A 491 -35.39 -1.71 8.13
C ASN A 491 -34.72 -0.34 8.30
N LEU A 492 -33.43 -0.32 8.69
CA LEU A 492 -32.64 0.91 8.84
C LEU A 492 -31.74 1.19 7.62
N CYS A 493 -31.44 0.17 6.83
CA CYS A 493 -30.55 0.28 5.68
C CYS A 493 -31.26 1.04 4.55
N LYS A 494 -30.65 2.14 4.08
CA LYS A 494 -31.14 2.91 2.91
C LYS A 494 -30.47 2.51 1.60
N ASN A 495 -29.79 1.36 1.57
CA ASN A 495 -29.05 0.84 0.41
C ASN A 495 -28.05 1.86 -0.22
N CYS A 496 -27.47 2.77 0.57
CA CYS A 496 -26.63 3.87 0.07
C CYS A 496 -25.19 3.46 -0.30
N LEU A 497 -24.78 2.24 0.05
CA LEU A 497 -23.47 1.64 -0.25
C LEU A 497 -22.24 2.38 0.28
N ASN A 498 -22.37 3.38 1.16
CA ASN A 498 -21.21 4.07 1.75
C ASN A 498 -20.26 3.10 2.45
N CYS A 499 -20.81 2.12 3.19
CA CYS A 499 -20.05 1.07 3.85
C CYS A 499 -19.29 0.15 2.87
N VAL A 500 -19.64 0.15 1.58
CA VAL A 500 -19.01 -0.60 0.49
C VAL A 500 -18.06 0.27 -0.33
N ASN A 501 -18.37 1.54 -0.55
CA ASN A 501 -17.66 2.39 -1.50
C ASN A 501 -16.57 3.30 -0.90
N PHE A 502 -16.43 3.36 0.43
CA PHE A 502 -15.43 4.21 1.11
C PHE A 502 -13.96 3.88 0.80
N VAL A 503 -13.69 2.73 0.16
CA VAL A 503 -12.33 2.31 -0.24
C VAL A 503 -12.41 1.51 -1.56
N SER A 504 -11.35 1.55 -2.38
CA SER A 504 -11.31 0.96 -3.73
C SER A 504 -11.77 -0.50 -3.79
N ASN A 505 -11.26 -1.37 -2.91
CA ASN A 505 -11.66 -2.78 -2.84
C ASN A 505 -12.82 -3.04 -1.86
N GLY A 506 -13.48 -2.00 -1.36
CA GLY A 506 -14.52 -2.07 -0.32
C GLY A 506 -14.07 -2.52 1.07
N CYS A 507 -12.90 -3.14 1.21
CA CYS A 507 -12.30 -3.52 2.48
C CYS A 507 -10.88 -2.93 2.62
N LEU A 508 -10.57 -2.35 3.78
CA LEU A 508 -9.23 -1.82 4.06
C LEU A 508 -8.17 -2.93 4.06
N LEU A 509 -8.50 -4.13 4.54
CA LEU A 509 -7.57 -5.26 4.54
C LEU A 509 -7.31 -5.73 3.12
N ALA A 510 -8.37 -5.93 2.34
CA ALA A 510 -8.22 -6.27 0.92
C ALA A 510 -7.39 -5.22 0.17
N LYS A 511 -7.62 -3.91 0.40
CA LYS A 511 -6.78 -2.84 -0.18
C LYS A 511 -5.33 -2.91 0.30
N SER A 512 -5.09 -3.19 1.58
CA SER A 512 -3.72 -3.31 2.11
C SER A 512 -2.97 -4.46 1.47
N LEU A 513 -3.65 -5.57 1.19
CA LEU A 513 -3.04 -6.78 0.66
C LEU A 513 -3.00 -6.83 -0.87
N ASP A 514 -3.76 -5.98 -1.54
CA ASP A 514 -3.83 -5.94 -2.99
C ASP A 514 -2.48 -5.51 -3.59
N SER A 515 -1.94 -6.35 -4.47
CA SER A 515 -0.73 -6.08 -5.25
C SER A 515 -1.03 -5.45 -6.61
N SER A 516 -2.31 -5.29 -6.97
CA SER A 516 -2.76 -4.86 -8.30
C SER A 516 -2.64 -3.35 -8.58
N GLU A 517 -2.18 -2.53 -7.63
CA GLU A 517 -1.69 -1.18 -7.93
C GLU A 517 -0.32 -1.17 -8.65
N ARG A 518 0.14 -2.32 -9.16
CA ARG A 518 1.04 -2.36 -10.33
C ARG A 518 0.23 -2.15 -11.61
N SER A 519 -0.51 -1.04 -11.69
CA SER A 519 -1.16 -0.63 -12.93
C SER A 519 -0.09 -0.34 -13.97
N SER A 520 0.06 -1.29 -14.88
CA SER A 520 0.48 -1.13 -16.26
C SER A 520 -0.08 0.17 -16.84
N ASN A 521 0.77 1.16 -17.06
CA ASN A 521 0.61 2.22 -18.06
C ASN A 521 1.89 3.08 -18.10
N LYS A 522 2.96 2.44 -18.58
CA LYS A 522 4.13 2.96 -19.34
C LYS A 522 5.22 1.89 -19.23
N MET A 523 5.36 1.05 -20.26
CA MET A 523 6.44 0.06 -20.34
C MET A 523 7.79 0.77 -20.38
N GLY A 524 8.37 1.02 -19.21
CA GLY A 524 9.82 0.98 -19.10
C GLY A 524 10.27 -0.46 -19.34
N GLU A 525 11.41 -0.67 -19.97
CA GLU A 525 11.94 -2.01 -20.29
C GLU A 525 12.03 -2.95 -19.07
N ALA A 526 12.16 -2.38 -17.86
CA ALA A 526 12.28 -3.10 -16.60
C ALA A 526 10.95 -3.34 -15.84
N GLN A 527 9.84 -2.75 -16.27
CA GLN A 527 8.61 -2.74 -15.48
C GLN A 527 8.00 -4.15 -15.35
N GLY A 528 7.95 -4.64 -14.11
CA GLY A 528 7.40 -5.98 -13.81
C GLY A 528 8.36 -7.13 -14.10
N PHE A 529 9.67 -6.90 -14.20
CA PHE A 529 10.69 -7.94 -14.39
C PHE A 529 10.63 -9.06 -13.33
N GLY A 530 10.30 -8.73 -12.08
CA GLY A 530 10.17 -9.68 -10.97
C GLY A 530 8.76 -10.18 -10.67
N ARG A 531 7.80 -10.04 -11.60
CA ARG A 531 6.37 -10.35 -11.35
C ARG A 531 6.09 -11.85 -11.15
N TYR A 532 6.97 -12.73 -11.62
CA TYR A 532 6.85 -14.19 -11.45
C TYR A 532 7.45 -14.72 -10.14
N LEU A 533 7.94 -13.82 -9.27
CA LEU A 533 8.70 -14.18 -8.07
C LEU A 533 9.90 -15.05 -8.47
N THR A 534 10.02 -16.27 -7.97
CA THR A 534 11.04 -17.26 -8.37
C THR A 534 10.43 -18.46 -9.10
N PHE A 535 9.13 -18.43 -9.43
CA PHE A 535 8.43 -19.57 -10.01
C PHE A 535 8.42 -19.51 -11.53
N GLY A 536 8.94 -20.54 -12.18
CA GLY A 536 8.85 -20.71 -13.62
C GLY A 536 7.54 -21.36 -14.07
N MET A 537 7.21 -21.21 -15.36
CA MET A 537 6.07 -21.86 -16.00
C MET A 537 6.39 -23.33 -16.22
N ARG A 538 5.70 -24.23 -15.50
CA ARG A 538 5.99 -25.67 -15.52
C ARG A 538 5.05 -26.42 -16.45
N SER A 539 5.54 -27.48 -17.08
CA SER A 539 4.73 -28.39 -17.91
C SER A 539 3.52 -28.94 -17.17
N GLU A 540 3.69 -29.39 -15.93
CA GLU A 540 2.59 -29.95 -15.13
C GLU A 540 1.53 -28.89 -14.79
N TRP A 541 1.93 -27.65 -14.54
CA TRP A 541 1.00 -26.55 -14.26
C TRP A 541 0.19 -26.19 -15.49
N LEU A 542 0.87 -26.15 -16.65
CA LEU A 542 0.24 -25.87 -17.92
C LEU A 542 -0.71 -27.00 -18.36
N LYS A 543 -0.33 -28.27 -18.16
CA LYS A 543 -1.20 -29.45 -18.41
C LYS A 543 -2.45 -29.38 -17.55
N SER A 544 -2.28 -29.08 -16.27
CA SER A 544 -3.39 -28.90 -15.33
C SER A 544 -4.33 -27.77 -15.78
N PHE A 545 -3.80 -26.65 -16.29
CA PHE A 545 -4.60 -25.56 -16.82
C PHE A 545 -5.38 -25.96 -18.08
N PHE A 546 -4.73 -26.56 -19.08
CA PHE A 546 -5.40 -26.95 -20.32
C PHE A 546 -6.44 -28.07 -20.16
N ALA A 547 -6.27 -28.95 -19.15
CA ALA A 547 -7.25 -29.99 -18.86
C ALA A 547 -8.64 -29.40 -18.61
N ASN A 548 -8.73 -28.40 -17.73
CA ASN A 548 -9.99 -27.73 -17.37
C ASN A 548 -9.79 -26.22 -17.13
N PRO A 549 -9.64 -25.38 -18.17
CA PRO A 549 -9.31 -23.96 -18.00
C PRO A 549 -10.33 -23.18 -17.15
N GLU A 550 -11.62 -23.50 -17.28
CA GLU A 550 -12.72 -22.88 -16.52
C GLU A 550 -12.66 -23.24 -15.03
N GLU A 551 -12.50 -24.52 -14.70
CA GLU A 551 -12.43 -24.96 -13.30
C GLU A 551 -11.06 -24.71 -12.65
N TRP A 552 -9.99 -24.53 -13.43
CA TRP A 552 -8.60 -24.48 -12.94
C TRP A 552 -8.38 -23.38 -11.91
N PHE A 553 -9.06 -22.24 -12.04
CA PHE A 553 -8.98 -21.15 -11.07
C PHE A 553 -9.46 -21.57 -9.67
N THR A 554 -10.32 -22.60 -9.61
CA THR A 554 -10.84 -23.17 -8.36
C THR A 554 -10.17 -24.45 -7.93
N ARG A 555 -9.81 -25.30 -8.90
CA ARG A 555 -9.26 -26.64 -8.70
C ARG A 555 -7.86 -26.71 -9.30
N ASN A 556 -6.88 -26.22 -8.54
CA ASN A 556 -5.46 -26.39 -8.84
C ASN A 556 -4.69 -26.71 -7.56
N THR A 557 -3.49 -27.28 -7.71
CA THR A 557 -2.62 -27.70 -6.61
C THR A 557 -1.54 -26.66 -6.27
N LEU A 558 -1.66 -25.44 -6.79
CA LEU A 558 -0.64 -24.40 -6.62
C LEU A 558 -0.77 -23.72 -5.26
N GLY A 559 0.37 -23.55 -4.59
CA GLY A 559 0.44 -22.77 -3.35
C GLY A 559 0.19 -21.27 -3.56
N ASN A 560 -0.06 -20.54 -2.47
CA ASN A 560 -0.47 -19.13 -2.48
C ASN A 560 0.46 -18.18 -3.25
N ARG A 561 1.76 -18.51 -3.36
CA ARG A 561 2.73 -17.73 -4.16
C ARG A 561 2.95 -18.28 -5.57
N GLN A 562 2.72 -19.57 -5.78
CA GLN A 562 2.84 -20.23 -7.08
C GLN A 562 1.70 -19.81 -8.02
N TYR A 563 0.48 -19.76 -7.48
CA TYR A 563 -0.71 -19.42 -8.25
C TYR A 563 -0.63 -18.03 -8.91
N PRO A 564 -0.31 -16.92 -8.19
CA PRO A 564 -0.17 -15.61 -8.83
C PRO A 564 0.96 -15.56 -9.86
N ALA A 565 2.06 -16.27 -9.64
CA ALA A 565 3.16 -16.35 -10.60
C ALA A 565 2.73 -17.08 -11.89
N MET A 566 2.00 -18.20 -11.76
CA MET A 566 1.45 -18.92 -12.92
C MET A 566 0.43 -18.08 -13.68
N ILE A 567 -0.44 -17.32 -12.99
CA ILE A 567 -1.36 -16.37 -13.64
C ILE A 567 -0.60 -15.35 -14.50
N ASN A 568 0.50 -14.78 -13.99
CA ASN A 568 1.33 -13.86 -14.79
C ASN A 568 1.93 -14.55 -16.02
N TRP A 569 2.39 -15.80 -15.91
CA TRP A 569 2.86 -16.57 -17.07
C TRP A 569 1.75 -16.81 -18.10
N LEU A 570 0.54 -17.16 -17.66
CA LEU A 570 -0.61 -17.35 -18.54
C LEU A 570 -1.04 -16.05 -19.24
N ILE A 571 -0.97 -14.90 -18.54
CA ILE A 571 -1.28 -13.59 -19.13
C ILE A 571 -0.22 -13.20 -20.16
N ASP A 572 1.06 -13.27 -19.80
CA ASP A 572 2.14 -12.83 -20.69
C ASP A 572 2.32 -13.81 -21.89
N SER A 573 1.80 -15.04 -21.80
CA SER A 573 1.72 -15.97 -22.93
C SER A 573 0.44 -15.84 -23.77
N GLU A 574 -0.44 -14.89 -23.43
CA GLU A 574 -1.74 -14.64 -24.08
C GLU A 574 -2.73 -15.82 -23.96
N LEU A 575 -2.53 -16.72 -23.00
CA LEU A 575 -3.48 -17.78 -22.65
C LEU A 575 -4.63 -17.25 -21.77
N LEU A 576 -4.36 -16.18 -21.02
CA LEU A 576 -5.38 -15.43 -20.28
C LEU A 576 -5.34 -13.97 -20.68
N ILE A 577 -6.53 -13.37 -20.83
CA ILE A 577 -6.68 -11.93 -20.98
C ILE A 577 -7.01 -11.36 -19.60
N HIS A 578 -6.23 -10.38 -19.17
CA HIS A 578 -6.47 -9.67 -17.91
C HIS A 578 -6.97 -8.25 -18.17
N GLN A 579 -8.25 -8.01 -17.89
CA GLN A 579 -8.87 -6.72 -18.12
C GLN A 579 -9.65 -6.30 -16.88
N ARG A 580 -9.40 -5.09 -16.35
CA ARG A 580 -10.14 -4.53 -15.19
C ARG A 580 -10.24 -5.48 -13.98
N LYS A 581 -9.15 -6.19 -13.66
CA LYS A 581 -9.04 -7.23 -12.60
C LYS A 581 -9.79 -8.55 -12.91
N GLU A 582 -10.33 -8.72 -14.09
CA GLU A 582 -11.04 -9.93 -14.52
C GLU A 582 -10.09 -10.85 -15.28
N LYS A 583 -10.28 -12.15 -15.10
CA LYS A 583 -9.55 -13.18 -15.85
C LYS A 583 -10.51 -13.77 -16.89
N ILE A 584 -10.12 -13.67 -18.16
CA ILE A 584 -10.88 -14.17 -19.30
C ILE A 584 -10.02 -15.21 -20.00
N ILE A 585 -10.58 -16.39 -20.28
CA ILE A 585 -9.91 -17.42 -21.07
C ILE A 585 -9.77 -16.91 -22.50
N SER A 586 -8.55 -16.88 -23.03
CA SER A 586 -8.31 -16.34 -24.36
C SER A 586 -8.75 -17.30 -25.49
N PRO A 587 -9.03 -16.79 -26.71
CA PRO A 587 -9.22 -17.64 -27.88
C PRO A 587 -8.03 -18.60 -28.11
N LEU A 588 -6.80 -18.14 -27.86
CA LEU A 588 -5.60 -18.95 -27.98
C LEU A 588 -5.62 -20.18 -27.08
N THR A 589 -6.10 -20.05 -25.83
CA THR A 589 -6.24 -21.20 -24.93
C THR A 589 -7.17 -22.26 -25.51
N ASN A 590 -8.28 -21.84 -26.10
CA ASN A 590 -9.25 -22.76 -26.70
C ASN A 590 -8.69 -23.46 -27.95
N ILE A 591 -7.93 -22.74 -28.78
CA ILE A 591 -7.24 -23.30 -29.96
C ILE A 591 -6.23 -24.36 -29.51
N LEU A 592 -5.31 -24.02 -28.62
CA LEU A 592 -4.28 -24.95 -28.17
C LEU A 592 -4.84 -26.16 -27.43
N LYS A 593 -5.95 -25.99 -26.69
CA LYS A 593 -6.63 -27.10 -26.00
C LYS A 593 -7.22 -28.12 -26.97
N LYS A 594 -7.88 -27.67 -28.05
CA LYS A 594 -8.56 -28.56 -29.02
C LYS A 594 -7.62 -29.53 -29.72
N HIS A 595 -6.37 -29.13 -29.90
CA HIS A 595 -5.36 -29.92 -30.60
C HIS A 595 -4.36 -30.62 -29.65
N SER A 596 -4.67 -30.71 -28.36
CA SER A 596 -3.80 -31.37 -27.38
C SER A 596 -4.49 -32.57 -26.71
N ILE A 597 -4.11 -33.80 -27.11
CA ILE A 597 -4.21 -34.97 -26.21
C ILE A 597 -3.03 -34.94 -25.20
N PHE A 598 -1.90 -34.33 -25.60
CA PHE A 598 -0.77 -33.94 -24.76
C PHE A 598 -0.30 -32.55 -25.20
N ILE A 599 0.22 -31.72 -24.29
CA ILE A 599 0.83 -30.43 -24.66
C ILE A 599 2.02 -30.69 -25.58
N SER A 600 1.84 -30.38 -26.86
CA SER A 600 2.85 -30.59 -27.90
C SER A 600 4.00 -29.59 -27.78
N THR A 601 5.15 -29.92 -28.35
CA THR A 601 6.28 -28.99 -28.50
C THR A 601 5.86 -27.72 -29.26
N LEU A 602 4.95 -27.83 -30.23
CA LEU A 602 4.35 -26.68 -30.93
C LEU A 602 3.66 -25.70 -29.97
N SER A 603 2.89 -26.21 -28.99
CA SER A 603 2.21 -25.35 -28.00
C SER A 603 3.22 -24.50 -27.22
N TRP A 604 4.35 -25.10 -26.81
CA TRP A 604 5.43 -24.39 -26.14
C TRP A 604 6.15 -23.38 -27.04
N GLN A 605 6.31 -23.67 -28.34
CA GLN A 605 6.87 -22.73 -29.30
C GLN A 605 5.96 -21.50 -29.45
N ILE A 606 4.62 -21.67 -29.57
CA ILE A 606 3.65 -20.57 -29.63
C ILE A 606 3.66 -19.74 -28.33
N ILE A 607 3.64 -20.41 -27.17
CA ILE A 607 3.75 -19.76 -25.86
C ILE A 607 5.04 -18.94 -25.74
N TRP A 608 6.17 -19.49 -26.17
CA TRP A 608 7.47 -18.80 -26.13
C TRP A 608 7.50 -17.55 -27.00
N ILE A 609 6.94 -17.64 -28.21
CA ILE A 609 6.76 -16.49 -29.09
C ILE A 609 5.97 -15.41 -28.34
N ASN A 610 4.86 -15.76 -27.69
CA ASN A 610 4.05 -14.84 -26.89
C ASN A 610 4.77 -14.20 -25.71
N LEU A 611 5.53 -14.98 -24.97
CA LEU A 611 6.31 -14.48 -23.86
C LEU A 611 7.36 -13.44 -24.30
N PHE A 612 7.98 -13.57 -25.48
CA PHE A 612 8.93 -12.54 -25.94
C PHE A 612 8.29 -11.14 -26.04
N TYR A 613 7.07 -11.04 -26.55
CA TYR A 613 6.42 -9.75 -26.73
C TYR A 613 5.86 -9.16 -25.43
N ASN A 614 5.52 -9.98 -24.43
CA ASN A 614 4.82 -9.50 -23.23
C ASN A 614 5.62 -9.63 -21.93
N SER A 615 6.57 -10.57 -21.85
CA SER A 615 7.37 -10.83 -20.65
C SER A 615 8.70 -10.06 -20.67
N PRO A 616 8.93 -9.12 -19.74
CA PRO A 616 10.18 -8.36 -19.69
C PRO A 616 11.42 -9.25 -19.50
N VAL A 617 11.31 -10.35 -18.74
CA VAL A 617 12.44 -11.25 -18.49
C VAL A 617 12.80 -12.05 -19.74
N VAL A 618 11.81 -12.55 -20.48
CA VAL A 618 12.04 -13.31 -21.72
C VAL A 618 12.58 -12.39 -22.81
N ARG A 619 11.99 -11.20 -22.96
CA ARG A 619 12.46 -10.19 -23.91
C ARG A 619 13.91 -9.78 -23.64
N TRP A 620 14.25 -9.48 -22.39
CA TRP A 620 15.62 -9.14 -22.01
C TRP A 620 16.57 -10.29 -22.31
N TYR A 621 16.23 -11.53 -21.94
CA TYR A 621 17.07 -12.70 -22.18
C TYR A 621 17.37 -12.89 -23.67
N LEU A 622 16.35 -12.83 -24.53
CA LEU A 622 16.54 -13.01 -25.96
C LEU A 622 17.30 -11.85 -26.61
N ASN A 623 17.04 -10.60 -26.20
CA ASN A 623 17.66 -9.42 -26.80
C ASN A 623 19.10 -9.17 -26.33
N LYS A 624 19.43 -9.49 -25.08
CA LYS A 624 20.72 -9.12 -24.45
C LYS A 624 21.71 -10.29 -24.37
N ILE A 625 21.24 -11.54 -24.35
CA ILE A 625 22.11 -12.71 -24.25
C ILE A 625 22.29 -13.32 -25.65
N PRO A 626 23.49 -13.26 -26.25
CA PRO A 626 23.73 -13.84 -27.57
C PRO A 626 23.55 -15.36 -27.59
N TRP A 627 23.18 -15.91 -28.75
CA TRP A 627 23.18 -17.36 -28.95
C TRP A 627 24.60 -17.93 -28.79
N TYR A 628 24.66 -19.22 -28.42
CA TYR A 628 25.88 -19.98 -28.16
C TYR A 628 26.73 -19.48 -26.98
N THR A 629 26.09 -18.83 -26.00
CA THR A 629 26.74 -18.35 -24.77
C THR A 629 26.34 -19.18 -23.54
N SER A 630 27.16 -19.10 -22.49
CA SER A 630 26.91 -19.75 -21.21
C SER A 630 27.04 -18.75 -20.07
N HIS A 631 26.08 -18.75 -19.15
CA HIS A 631 26.06 -17.81 -18.02
C HIS A 631 25.61 -18.47 -16.73
N THR A 632 26.08 -17.95 -15.60
CA THR A 632 25.56 -18.32 -14.28
C THR A 632 24.35 -17.47 -13.93
N SER A 633 23.48 -17.97 -13.04
CA SER A 633 22.37 -17.16 -12.49
C SER A 633 22.84 -15.84 -11.87
N LYS A 634 23.99 -15.86 -11.19
CA LYS A 634 24.61 -14.68 -10.56
C LYS A 634 25.10 -13.67 -11.59
N SER A 635 25.73 -14.11 -12.68
CA SER A 635 26.18 -13.21 -13.75
C SER A 635 25.00 -12.57 -14.47
N LEU A 636 23.95 -13.33 -14.79
CA LEU A 636 22.74 -12.77 -15.40
C LEU A 636 22.07 -11.75 -14.50
N THR A 637 21.94 -12.04 -13.20
CA THR A 637 21.35 -11.12 -12.23
C THR A 637 22.11 -9.78 -12.19
N LYS A 638 23.44 -9.81 -12.22
CA LYS A 638 24.27 -8.60 -12.26
C LYS A 638 24.09 -7.80 -13.55
N LEU A 639 23.96 -8.47 -14.70
CA LEU A 639 23.73 -7.81 -15.99
C LEU A 639 22.39 -7.06 -15.99
N VAL A 640 21.32 -7.70 -15.53
CA VAL A 640 19.99 -7.05 -15.40
C VAL A 640 20.06 -5.82 -14.49
N MET A 641 20.74 -5.92 -13.34
CA MET A 641 20.87 -4.79 -12.42
C MET A 641 21.61 -3.60 -13.06
N LYS A 642 22.62 -3.89 -13.89
CA LYS A 642 23.36 -2.87 -14.64
C LYS A 642 22.50 -2.23 -15.74
N ASP A 643 21.70 -3.02 -16.44
CA ASP A 643 20.89 -2.56 -17.57
C ASP A 643 19.69 -1.70 -17.14
N PHE A 644 19.11 -1.99 -15.98
CA PHE A 644 17.80 -1.42 -15.57
C PHE A 644 17.79 -0.66 -14.25
N GLU A 645 18.91 -0.59 -13.53
CA GLU A 645 19.01 0.05 -12.20
C GLU A 645 17.94 -0.46 -11.20
N ILE A 646 17.57 -1.74 -11.31
CA ILE A 646 16.57 -2.37 -10.42
C ILE A 646 17.20 -3.05 -9.21
N SER A 647 16.39 -3.26 -8.17
CA SER A 647 16.83 -3.98 -6.97
C SER A 647 17.29 -5.41 -7.28
N PHE A 648 18.26 -5.91 -6.50
CA PHE A 648 18.75 -7.28 -6.60
C PHE A 648 17.59 -8.30 -6.55
N LYS A 649 16.61 -8.09 -5.67
CA LYS A 649 15.43 -8.96 -5.55
C LYS A 649 14.63 -9.05 -6.85
N THR A 650 14.37 -7.92 -7.49
CA THR A 650 13.59 -7.88 -8.74
C THR A 650 14.33 -8.58 -9.87
N ALA A 651 15.63 -8.32 -10.01
CA ALA A 651 16.49 -8.97 -10.99
C ALA A 651 16.60 -10.48 -10.74
N TYR A 652 16.93 -10.86 -9.50
CA TYR A 652 17.09 -12.25 -9.08
C TYR A 652 15.80 -13.05 -9.27
N GLY A 653 14.66 -12.52 -8.82
CA GLY A 653 13.36 -13.15 -9.02
C GLY A 653 13.08 -13.44 -10.49
N GLY A 654 13.17 -12.40 -11.34
CA GLY A 654 12.98 -12.54 -12.78
C GLY A 654 13.87 -13.64 -13.37
N ILE A 655 15.20 -13.55 -13.17
CA ILE A 655 16.15 -14.55 -13.70
C ILE A 655 15.85 -15.96 -13.20
N ILE A 656 15.62 -16.14 -11.89
CA ILE A 656 15.35 -17.48 -11.35
C ILE A 656 14.03 -18.05 -11.88
N SER A 657 13.00 -17.22 -12.06
CA SER A 657 11.74 -17.66 -12.68
C SER A 657 11.94 -18.15 -14.13
N LEU A 658 12.79 -17.47 -14.90
CA LEU A 658 13.14 -17.88 -16.26
C LEU A 658 13.91 -19.20 -16.27
N LEU A 659 14.95 -19.34 -15.44
CA LEU A 659 15.75 -20.57 -15.36
C LEU A 659 14.88 -21.76 -14.92
N ASN A 660 14.00 -21.57 -13.94
CA ASN A 660 13.07 -22.60 -13.50
C ASN A 660 12.06 -22.97 -14.60
N THR A 661 11.69 -22.04 -15.48
CA THR A 661 10.85 -22.32 -16.66
C THR A 661 11.60 -23.27 -17.60
N PHE A 662 12.87 -23.01 -17.89
CA PHE A 662 13.68 -23.90 -18.72
C PHE A 662 13.85 -25.30 -18.12
N GLU A 663 14.11 -25.42 -16.81
CA GLU A 663 14.25 -26.73 -16.15
C GLU A 663 12.96 -27.58 -16.17
N SER A 664 11.80 -26.94 -16.29
CA SER A 664 10.48 -27.59 -16.12
C SER A 664 9.61 -27.57 -17.37
N SER A 665 10.20 -27.23 -18.52
CA SER A 665 9.52 -27.20 -19.81
C SER A 665 10.40 -27.74 -20.95
N PRO A 666 9.79 -28.14 -22.08
CA PRO A 666 10.53 -28.49 -23.30
C PRO A 666 11.42 -27.36 -23.84
N LEU A 667 11.22 -26.11 -23.41
CA LEU A 667 12.05 -24.98 -23.84
C LEU A 667 13.54 -25.17 -23.49
N GLY A 668 13.84 -25.73 -22.31
CA GLY A 668 15.21 -25.98 -21.87
C GLY A 668 15.78 -27.30 -22.40
N ASN A 669 15.05 -28.40 -22.23
CA ASN A 669 15.58 -29.74 -22.48
C ASN A 669 15.46 -30.18 -23.95
N THR A 670 14.36 -29.84 -24.63
CA THR A 670 14.11 -30.25 -26.02
C THR A 670 14.59 -29.18 -26.99
N LEU A 671 14.15 -27.93 -26.83
CA LEU A 671 14.44 -26.83 -27.74
C LEU A 671 15.79 -26.14 -27.46
N LYS A 672 16.44 -26.46 -26.34
CA LYS A 672 17.77 -25.94 -25.94
C LYS A 672 17.88 -24.40 -25.99
N ILE A 673 16.75 -23.71 -25.78
CA ILE A 673 16.67 -22.25 -25.73
C ILE A 673 17.41 -21.73 -24.48
N GLY A 674 17.40 -22.51 -23.40
CA GLY A 674 18.17 -22.25 -22.19
C GLY A 674 18.44 -23.54 -21.42
N TYR A 675 19.28 -24.41 -21.97
CA TYR A 675 19.62 -25.68 -21.35
C TYR A 675 20.34 -25.47 -20.00
N ILE A 676 19.88 -26.13 -18.95
CA ILE A 676 20.43 -25.95 -17.59
C ILE A 676 21.36 -27.10 -17.25
N GLU A 677 22.63 -26.77 -17.04
CA GLU A 677 23.65 -27.68 -16.52
C GLU A 677 23.91 -27.38 -15.04
N LYS A 678 23.95 -28.43 -14.23
CA LYS A 678 24.20 -28.34 -12.78
C LYS A 678 25.61 -28.82 -12.49
N ASN A 679 26.42 -27.93 -11.91
CA ASN A 679 27.75 -28.28 -11.39
C ASN A 679 27.74 -28.03 -9.87
N GLY A 680 27.46 -29.07 -9.08
CA GLY A 680 27.20 -28.96 -7.65
C GLY A 680 26.02 -28.03 -7.34
N ARG A 681 26.27 -26.94 -6.60
CA ARG A 681 25.25 -25.91 -6.28
C ARG A 681 25.11 -24.83 -7.36
N LEU A 682 26.00 -24.79 -8.35
CA LEU A 682 26.00 -23.77 -9.42
C LEU A 682 25.09 -24.22 -10.57
N ARG A 683 24.20 -23.32 -10.98
CA ARG A 683 23.36 -23.48 -12.19
C ARG A 683 23.95 -22.64 -13.32
N ILE A 684 24.29 -23.31 -14.41
CA ILE A 684 24.78 -22.69 -15.65
C ILE A 684 23.71 -22.85 -16.70
N VAL A 685 23.28 -21.75 -17.31
CA VAL A 685 22.38 -21.76 -18.47
C VAL A 685 23.20 -21.65 -19.75
N LYS A 686 22.97 -22.58 -20.67
CA LYS A 686 23.57 -22.64 -22.01
C LYS A 686 22.50 -22.30 -23.04
N LYS A 687 22.70 -21.24 -23.81
CA LYS A 687 21.77 -20.79 -24.86
C LYS A 687 22.23 -21.37 -26.21
N MET A 688 21.68 -22.50 -26.64
CA MET A 688 22.25 -23.27 -27.78
C MET A 688 21.44 -23.16 -29.08
N GLY A 689 20.13 -22.95 -28.99
CA GLY A 689 19.24 -22.91 -30.16
C GLY A 689 18.87 -24.31 -30.68
N THR A 690 17.94 -24.36 -31.63
CA THR A 690 17.45 -25.60 -32.24
C THR A 690 16.93 -25.38 -33.66
N ASP A 691 17.09 -26.41 -34.50
CA ASP A 691 16.53 -26.46 -35.85
C ASP A 691 15.19 -27.22 -35.91
N ASP A 692 14.83 -27.92 -34.82
CA ASP A 692 13.55 -28.63 -34.66
C ASP A 692 12.42 -27.68 -34.24
N ILE A 693 12.08 -26.75 -35.15
CA ILE A 693 10.96 -25.82 -34.99
C ILE A 693 9.82 -26.22 -35.92
N HIS A 694 8.60 -26.26 -35.39
CA HIS A 694 7.44 -26.61 -36.18
C HIS A 694 7.16 -25.51 -37.22
N PRO A 695 6.89 -25.85 -38.50
CA PRO A 695 6.65 -24.85 -39.54
C PRO A 695 5.55 -23.83 -39.19
N ILE A 696 4.46 -24.29 -38.55
CA ILE A 696 3.38 -23.41 -38.06
C ILE A 696 3.88 -22.39 -37.03
N ALA A 697 4.79 -22.76 -36.13
CA ALA A 697 5.36 -21.81 -35.17
C ALA A 697 6.21 -20.75 -35.87
N ILE A 698 6.94 -21.13 -36.92
CA ILE A 698 7.67 -20.18 -37.78
C ILE A 698 6.69 -19.21 -38.42
N LEU A 699 5.65 -19.71 -39.10
CA LEU A 699 4.64 -18.87 -39.75
C LEU A 699 3.95 -17.92 -38.77
N TYR A 700 3.55 -18.42 -37.60
CA TYR A 700 2.97 -17.62 -36.51
C TYR A 700 3.94 -16.52 -36.04
N SER A 701 5.23 -16.86 -35.84
CA SER A 701 6.24 -15.87 -35.44
C SER A 701 6.46 -14.79 -36.50
N LEU A 702 6.45 -15.15 -37.79
CA LEU A 702 6.61 -14.22 -38.91
C LEU A 702 5.44 -13.26 -39.01
N TYR A 703 4.21 -13.75 -38.89
CA TYR A 703 3.02 -12.89 -38.88
C TYR A 703 3.00 -11.96 -37.68
N ARG A 704 3.38 -12.45 -36.50
CA ARG A 704 3.45 -11.60 -35.31
C ARG A 704 4.53 -10.54 -35.42
N TYR A 705 5.70 -10.89 -35.94
CA TYR A 705 6.77 -9.96 -36.29
C TYR A 705 6.30 -8.90 -37.30
N ALA A 706 5.60 -9.32 -38.36
CA ALA A 706 5.08 -8.43 -39.39
C ALA A 706 4.04 -7.44 -38.86
N ILE A 707 3.09 -7.91 -38.05
CA ILE A 707 2.07 -7.09 -37.41
C ILE A 707 2.72 -6.09 -36.45
N PHE A 708 3.68 -6.54 -35.62
CA PHE A 708 4.40 -5.67 -34.70
C PHE A 708 5.19 -4.57 -35.42
N LYS A 709 5.88 -4.92 -36.52
CA LYS A 709 6.63 -3.98 -37.35
C LYS A 709 5.76 -3.15 -38.30
N LYS A 710 4.49 -3.51 -38.47
CA LYS A 710 3.61 -3.01 -39.54
C LYS A 710 4.25 -3.17 -40.94
N ARG A 711 4.95 -4.28 -41.16
CA ARG A 711 5.69 -4.57 -42.41
C ARG A 711 5.62 -6.06 -42.75
N TYR A 712 5.03 -6.38 -43.90
CA TYR A 712 4.76 -7.76 -44.34
C TYR A 712 5.75 -8.28 -45.39
N LYS A 713 6.73 -7.46 -45.79
CA LYS A 713 7.80 -7.82 -46.73
C LYS A 713 9.16 -7.59 -46.08
N PHE A 714 10.00 -8.62 -46.05
CA PHE A 714 11.33 -8.59 -45.45
C PHE A 714 12.20 -9.71 -46.05
N THR A 715 13.49 -9.68 -45.78
CA THR A 715 14.42 -10.72 -46.26
C THR A 715 14.79 -11.71 -45.17
N VAL A 716 15.21 -12.92 -45.54
CA VAL A 716 15.79 -13.90 -44.62
C VAL A 716 16.99 -13.28 -43.90
N SER A 717 17.86 -12.57 -44.64
CA SER A 717 19.05 -11.92 -44.07
C SER A 717 18.71 -10.88 -43.00
N GLU A 718 17.61 -10.14 -43.13
CA GLU A 718 17.14 -9.21 -42.10
C GLU A 718 16.75 -9.91 -40.79
N LEU A 719 16.30 -11.17 -40.83
CA LEU A 719 15.92 -11.94 -39.65
C LEU A 719 17.14 -12.36 -38.81
N TYR A 720 18.33 -12.38 -39.39
CA TYR A 720 19.60 -12.75 -38.74
C TYR A 720 20.46 -11.56 -38.32
N LYS A 721 20.08 -10.32 -38.67
CA LYS A 721 20.85 -9.13 -38.26
C LYS A 721 20.79 -8.96 -36.74
N ASP A 722 21.94 -8.75 -36.11
CA ASP A 722 22.01 -8.50 -34.66
C ASP A 722 21.22 -7.26 -34.21
N THR A 723 21.04 -6.29 -35.11
CA THR A 723 20.24 -5.09 -34.90
C THR A 723 18.73 -5.37 -34.86
N ASN A 724 18.29 -6.53 -35.36
CA ASN A 724 16.89 -6.93 -35.33
C ASN A 724 16.54 -7.54 -33.97
N LYS A 725 15.92 -6.74 -33.10
CA LYS A 725 15.55 -7.10 -31.72
C LYS A 725 14.04 -7.23 -31.52
N ASP A 726 13.32 -7.48 -32.61
CA ASP A 726 11.85 -7.37 -32.66
C ASP A 726 11.13 -8.71 -32.82
N GLY A 727 11.81 -9.83 -32.57
CA GLY A 727 11.19 -11.15 -32.50
C GLY A 727 11.27 -11.97 -33.78
N SER A 728 12.41 -11.93 -34.48
CA SER A 728 12.64 -12.82 -35.63
C SER A 728 12.74 -14.29 -35.20
N PRO A 729 12.49 -15.27 -36.10
CA PRO A 729 12.66 -16.69 -35.79
C PRO A 729 14.05 -17.03 -35.22
N TYR A 730 15.12 -16.44 -35.76
CA TYR A 730 16.47 -16.59 -35.23
C TYR A 730 16.60 -16.05 -33.81
N LEU A 731 16.09 -14.85 -33.53
CA LEU A 731 16.13 -14.26 -32.19
C LEU A 731 15.39 -15.13 -31.17
N LEU A 732 14.26 -15.72 -31.57
CA LEU A 732 13.39 -16.53 -30.71
C LEU A 732 13.95 -17.92 -30.41
N PHE A 733 14.56 -18.57 -31.41
CA PHE A 733 14.88 -20.01 -31.37
C PHE A 733 16.34 -20.36 -31.64
N GLY A 734 17.15 -19.44 -32.16
CA GLY A 734 18.53 -19.74 -32.56
C GLY A 734 18.61 -20.72 -33.74
N ILE A 735 17.55 -20.78 -34.55
CA ILE A 735 17.44 -21.65 -35.73
C ILE A 735 18.49 -21.30 -36.77
N SER A 736 19.15 -22.30 -37.35
CA SER A 736 20.11 -22.14 -38.42
C SER A 736 19.45 -21.58 -39.69
N ARG A 737 20.22 -20.82 -40.49
CA ARG A 737 19.70 -20.22 -41.73
C ARG A 737 19.17 -21.27 -42.69
N GLU A 738 19.90 -22.38 -42.83
CA GLU A 738 19.51 -23.51 -43.69
C GLU A 738 18.17 -24.12 -43.24
N ALA A 739 18.02 -24.40 -41.93
CA ALA A 739 16.77 -24.95 -41.42
C ALA A 739 15.59 -23.98 -41.60
N LEU A 740 15.80 -22.67 -41.42
CA LEU A 740 14.76 -21.67 -41.66
C LEU A 740 14.36 -21.61 -43.13
N GLU A 741 15.32 -21.56 -44.05
CA GLU A 741 15.05 -21.53 -45.49
C GLU A 741 14.30 -22.78 -45.96
N ASN A 742 14.65 -23.96 -45.44
CA ASN A 742 13.94 -25.21 -45.73
C ASN A 742 12.48 -25.17 -45.25
N ASN A 743 12.24 -24.68 -44.03
CA ASN A 743 10.90 -24.50 -43.49
C ASN A 743 10.09 -23.47 -44.31
N LEU A 744 10.71 -22.37 -44.72
CA LEU A 744 10.08 -21.33 -45.54
C LEU A 744 9.66 -21.86 -46.92
N ARG A 745 10.51 -22.65 -47.58
CA ARG A 745 10.16 -23.31 -48.86
C ARG A 745 8.98 -24.26 -48.69
N TRP A 746 8.95 -25.03 -47.61
CA TRP A 746 7.83 -25.90 -47.29
C TRP A 746 6.54 -25.13 -47.05
N LEU A 747 6.60 -24.05 -46.25
CA LEU A 747 5.46 -23.18 -45.97
C LEU A 747 4.92 -22.52 -47.24
N ASN A 748 5.81 -22.02 -48.10
CA ASN A 748 5.45 -21.45 -49.40
C ASN A 748 4.71 -22.45 -50.29
N ASN A 749 5.12 -23.72 -50.29
CA ASN A 749 4.46 -24.75 -51.08
C ASN A 749 3.08 -25.14 -50.52
N LYS A 750 2.95 -25.25 -49.19
CA LYS A 750 1.70 -25.69 -48.54
C LYS A 750 0.66 -24.57 -48.39
N TYR A 751 1.09 -23.33 -48.13
CA TYR A 751 0.25 -22.19 -47.76
C TYR A 751 0.52 -20.97 -48.65
N ARG A 752 0.42 -21.14 -49.97
CA ARG A 752 0.69 -20.08 -50.98
C ARG A 752 -0.16 -18.82 -50.81
N ASP A 753 -1.36 -18.95 -50.26
CA ASP A 753 -2.26 -17.85 -49.93
C ASP A 753 -1.77 -17.00 -48.74
N LEU A 754 -0.91 -17.58 -47.89
CA LEU A 754 -0.44 -16.94 -46.65
C LEU A 754 1.01 -16.46 -46.75
N ILE A 755 1.87 -17.12 -47.51
CA ILE A 755 3.30 -16.77 -47.58
C ILE A 755 3.88 -17.05 -48.96
N HIS A 756 4.58 -16.06 -49.49
CA HIS A 756 5.37 -16.13 -50.70
C HIS A 756 6.87 -15.99 -50.38
N VAL A 757 7.70 -16.90 -50.88
CA VAL A 757 9.14 -16.95 -50.58
C VAL A 757 9.95 -17.11 -51.87
N ASP A 758 10.82 -16.14 -52.14
CA ASP A 758 11.74 -16.15 -53.29
C ASP A 758 13.19 -16.28 -52.80
N ILE A 759 13.65 -17.52 -52.69
CA ILE A 759 15.05 -17.84 -52.33
C ILE A 759 15.75 -18.47 -53.54
N ILE A 760 16.40 -17.65 -54.36
CA ILE A 760 17.14 -18.03 -55.58
C ILE A 760 18.40 -17.17 -55.69
N ALA A 761 19.57 -17.81 -55.75
CA ALA A 761 20.89 -17.19 -55.94
C ALA A 761 21.19 -15.99 -55.01
N ASP A 762 20.77 -14.78 -55.39
CA ASP A 762 20.98 -13.51 -54.66
C ASP A 762 19.69 -12.93 -54.02
N LEU A 763 18.55 -13.59 -54.16
CA LEU A 763 17.27 -13.20 -53.58
C LEU A 763 16.94 -14.07 -52.37
N ASP A 764 16.47 -13.43 -51.29
CA ASP A 764 16.02 -14.10 -50.06
C ASP A 764 14.75 -13.43 -49.49
N ASN A 765 13.82 -13.07 -50.37
CA ASN A 765 12.63 -12.30 -50.02
C ASN A 765 11.52 -13.19 -49.42
N ILE A 766 10.85 -12.63 -48.41
CA ILE A 766 9.65 -13.18 -47.77
C ILE A 766 8.55 -12.12 -47.89
N SER A 767 7.40 -12.50 -48.42
CA SER A 767 6.19 -11.68 -48.46
C SER A 767 5.02 -12.44 -47.81
N LEU A 768 4.41 -11.84 -46.80
CA LEU A 768 3.23 -12.36 -46.11
C LEU A 768 1.97 -11.68 -46.64
N SER A 769 0.82 -12.36 -46.55
CA SER A 769 -0.47 -11.75 -46.89
C SER A 769 -0.79 -10.59 -45.93
N GLU A 770 -1.11 -9.43 -46.47
CA GLU A 770 -1.48 -8.27 -45.68
C GLU A 770 -2.90 -8.35 -45.11
N GLU A 771 -3.72 -9.28 -45.58
CA GLU A 771 -5.10 -9.47 -45.10
C GLU A 771 -5.14 -10.02 -43.66
N ILE A 772 -4.09 -10.76 -43.26
CA ILE A 772 -3.99 -11.31 -41.91
C ILE A 772 -3.51 -10.21 -40.94
N LYS A 773 -4.44 -9.72 -40.14
CA LYS A 773 -4.18 -8.76 -39.05
C LYS A 773 -4.20 -9.39 -37.66
N ASP A 774 -4.64 -10.64 -37.54
CA ASP A 774 -4.73 -11.38 -36.29
C ASP A 774 -4.02 -12.73 -36.42
N TYR A 775 -2.87 -12.84 -35.75
CA TYR A 775 -2.04 -14.05 -35.74
C TYR A 775 -2.67 -15.22 -34.94
N VAL A 776 -3.61 -14.95 -34.03
CA VAL A 776 -4.35 -15.99 -33.30
C VAL A 776 -5.45 -16.56 -34.18
N ALA A 777 -6.16 -15.70 -34.93
CA ALA A 777 -7.14 -16.15 -35.92
C ALA A 777 -6.48 -17.00 -37.02
N LEU A 778 -5.30 -16.58 -37.48
CA LEU A 778 -4.46 -17.36 -38.41
C LEU A 778 -4.15 -18.76 -37.86
N LEU A 779 -3.73 -18.86 -36.60
CA LEU A 779 -3.41 -20.16 -35.99
C LEU A 779 -4.64 -21.08 -35.98
N ASN A 780 -5.82 -20.55 -35.66
CA ASN A 780 -7.06 -21.31 -35.70
C ASN A 780 -7.40 -21.82 -37.11
N ASP A 781 -7.22 -20.98 -38.14
CA ASP A 781 -7.44 -21.38 -39.53
C ASP A 781 -6.47 -22.50 -39.96
N ILE A 782 -5.17 -22.31 -39.74
CA ILE A 782 -4.15 -23.31 -40.11
C ILE A 782 -4.39 -24.64 -39.41
N MET A 783 -4.65 -24.62 -38.09
CA MET A 783 -4.89 -25.85 -37.34
C MET A 783 -6.20 -26.53 -37.77
N GLY A 784 -7.18 -25.77 -38.25
CA GLY A 784 -8.39 -26.31 -38.86
C GLY A 784 -8.16 -26.98 -40.22
N ARG A 785 -7.18 -26.53 -41.01
CA ARG A 785 -6.80 -27.13 -42.31
C ARG A 785 -6.00 -28.44 -42.18
N GLU A 786 -5.43 -28.73 -41.01
CA GLU A 786 -4.65 -29.96 -40.76
C GLU A 786 -5.47 -31.10 -40.14
N ASN A 787 -6.71 -30.83 -39.73
CA ASN A 787 -7.73 -31.82 -39.37
C ASN A 787 -8.55 -32.20 -40.61
#